data_AF-A0A4Y9T0Z1-F1
#
_entry.id   AF-A0A4Y9T0Z1-F1
#
_cell.length_a   1.000
_cell.length_b   1.000
_cell.length_c   1.000
_cell.angle_alpha   90.00
_cell.angle_beta   90.00
_cell.angle_gamma   90.00
#
_symmetry.space_group_name_H-M   'P 1'
#
loop_
_entity.id
_entity.type
_entity.pdbx_description
1 polymer ?
#
loop_
_entity_poly.entity_id
_entity_poly.type
_entity_poly.pdbx_seq_one_letter_code
_entity_poly.pdbx_strand_id
1 'polypeptide(L)'
;MTTRRDMLILGAGMACLPACGGGKHPPADPNAKYGVQIADWSDAQTLAANAALIPGPPPGASAGTVLRLQQSASISFGQQLAIPAAHGYVPPGPPPGFSAGVWARNPCTRTLNFRLSIFDQSNRHQVEWNCAIDPADHWVFLTMSPSQQAFSDWVPGTDIVGSARISQLDVQADGPWLPGDTADFAGVYLDVRSRPLFLITFDDGNDTQRNAREDVPGSPALTVTRSDLNVFVTAARHELVPGDAILFPGTVPAGLASGVVYWVCSVPTTETFTLATDSTLGNPVSSPGFSGAAPFEYRGLSLQSGQQIVERYGFKGSLFLVPDWLGTDGRYGYSQRPNKFMSAAEALALRDAGWSIGSHSATHPSSRENAGLRLLGPYGYFLSNTVDMLPAQYVRDWQLDSTFRRRLIRAQAGSNLLTFENPHRFLANMPIQFVDTVPPGIATGVTYFCQSTPTPTTATLAHDQGSLAPTVAITSDWTGLGNYRYAGSAPDDSAIFNDIMAGIEGLAALGFATAAKFFALPQGAADTYVRSACRRTGLKWIRGASLGAHTINVGAPTGGGLSAMVNIPGGWLGQLDSVVTDSVTSPTLDQIAAYIDQTITQGACGCNYHHAVAGANAARLDSVCAFLRDRASRNLLDVVTLDRLADILGL
;
A
#
# COMPACT_ATOMS: atom_id res chain seq x y z
N MET A 1 0.93 -19.86 21.90
CA MET A 1 1.75 -18.72 21.44
C MET A 1 1.31 -18.42 20.02
N THR A 2 0.27 -17.61 19.91
CA THR A 2 -0.55 -17.50 18.69
C THR A 2 -0.63 -16.03 18.29
N THR A 3 -0.63 -15.82 16.97
CA THR A 3 -0.25 -14.61 16.25
C THR A 3 -1.28 -13.47 16.34
N ARG A 4 -0.77 -12.32 16.79
CA ARG A 4 -1.23 -10.91 16.68
C ARG A 4 -2.07 -10.62 15.44
N ARG A 5 -3.24 -9.94 15.54
CA ARG A 5 -3.86 -9.09 14.47
C ARG A 5 -4.89 -8.04 14.98
N ASP A 6 -4.91 -6.93 14.23
CA ASP A 6 -5.94 -5.90 13.96
C ASP A 6 -6.18 -4.72 14.92
N MET A 7 -6.19 -3.48 14.34
CA MET A 7 -6.41 -2.16 14.98
C MET A 7 -6.48 -0.92 14.04
N LEU A 8 -7.52 -0.08 14.27
CA LEU A 8 -7.77 1.39 14.05
C LEU A 8 -7.84 2.04 12.64
N ILE A 9 -8.95 2.75 12.32
CA ILE A 9 -8.99 3.96 11.43
C ILE A 9 -10.05 5.02 11.88
N LEU A 10 -9.70 6.30 11.66
CA LEU A 10 -10.22 7.64 12.02
C LEU A 10 -11.68 8.01 11.70
N GLY A 11 -12.24 8.90 12.53
CA GLY A 11 -13.38 9.77 12.22
C GLY A 11 -13.07 11.22 12.59
N ALA A 12 -12.80 12.09 11.61
CA ALA A 12 -12.91 13.53 11.80
C ALA A 12 -14.39 13.86 12.08
N GLY A 13 -14.66 14.59 13.15
CA GLY A 13 -16.04 14.92 13.51
C GLY A 13 -16.67 15.85 12.49
N MET A 14 -17.71 15.41 11.78
CA MET A 14 -18.84 16.25 11.37
C MET A 14 -20.05 15.45 10.87
N ALA A 15 -21.18 16.14 10.91
CA ALA A 15 -22.53 15.65 10.69
C ALA A 15 -22.77 15.10 9.29
N CYS A 16 -23.55 14.01 9.24
CA CYS A 16 -24.26 13.48 8.08
C CYS A 16 -23.41 12.69 7.07
N LEU A 17 -23.22 11.39 7.35
CA LEU A 17 -23.22 10.38 6.29
C LEU A 17 -24.59 10.46 5.56
N PRO A 18 -24.65 10.73 4.24
CA PRO A 18 -25.91 10.67 3.52
C PRO A 18 -26.41 9.21 3.48
N ALA A 19 -27.61 9.00 4.00
CA ALA A 19 -28.24 7.68 4.10
C ALA A 19 -28.57 7.07 2.72
N CYS A 20 -28.58 5.75 2.71
CA CYS A 20 -28.87 4.85 1.61
C CYS A 20 -30.17 5.18 0.85
N GLY A 21 -30.10 5.19 -0.48
CA GLY A 21 -31.27 5.10 -1.36
C GLY A 21 -31.10 3.95 -2.36
N GLY A 22 -31.95 2.91 -2.26
CA GLY A 22 -32.16 1.94 -3.35
C GLY A 22 -32.31 0.48 -2.92
N GLY A 23 -33.54 0.06 -2.60
CA GLY A 23 -33.91 -1.36 -2.48
C GLY A 23 -34.94 -1.62 -1.38
N LYS A 24 -36.08 -2.26 -1.72
CA LYS A 24 -37.26 -2.45 -0.86
C LYS A 24 -36.94 -3.15 0.48
N HIS A 25 -36.91 -2.38 1.58
CA HIS A 25 -37.30 -2.68 2.99
C HIS A 25 -37.02 -1.39 3.84
N PRO A 26 -37.68 -1.18 5.02
CA PRO A 26 -38.57 -0.06 5.39
C PRO A 26 -37.86 1.30 5.72
N PRO A 27 -38.59 2.39 6.07
CA PRO A 27 -38.31 3.76 5.65
C PRO A 27 -37.09 4.43 6.29
N ALA A 28 -36.62 5.46 5.58
CA ALA A 28 -35.63 6.46 5.96
C ALA A 28 -35.87 6.99 7.39
N ASP A 29 -35.12 6.46 8.35
CA ASP A 29 -34.89 7.14 9.62
C ASP A 29 -33.57 7.94 9.53
N PRO A 30 -33.62 9.28 9.53
CA PRO A 30 -32.42 10.13 9.56
C PRO A 30 -31.57 9.97 10.84
N ASN A 31 -31.98 9.13 11.79
CA ASN A 31 -31.22 8.79 13.01
C ASN A 31 -30.43 7.48 12.93
N ALA A 32 -30.52 6.68 11.87
CA ALA A 32 -29.72 5.47 11.69
C ALA A 32 -28.27 5.79 11.26
N LYS A 33 -27.48 6.43 12.13
CA LYS A 33 -26.23 7.11 11.72
C LYS A 33 -24.95 6.27 11.77
N TYR A 34 -24.89 5.15 12.48
CA TYR A 34 -23.62 4.42 12.70
C TYR A 34 -23.72 2.89 12.81
N GLY A 35 -24.87 2.28 12.53
CA GLY A 35 -25.13 0.85 12.76
C GLY A 35 -26.03 0.60 13.98
N VAL A 36 -26.02 -0.63 14.51
CA VAL A 36 -26.79 -1.03 15.70
C VAL A 36 -26.00 -0.71 16.97
N GLN A 37 -26.49 0.22 17.80
CA GLN A 37 -25.85 0.53 19.07
C GLN A 37 -26.01 -0.64 20.05
N ILE A 38 -24.89 -1.13 20.57
CA ILE A 38 -24.85 -2.25 21.52
C ILE A 38 -24.37 -1.84 22.93
N ALA A 39 -23.75 -0.68 23.08
CA ALA A 39 -23.43 -0.12 24.38
C ALA A 39 -23.55 1.41 24.37
N ASP A 40 -24.03 1.97 25.47
CA ASP A 40 -24.12 3.41 25.73
C ASP A 40 -23.55 3.79 27.12
N TRP A 41 -23.06 2.78 27.85
CA TRP A 41 -22.47 2.86 29.19
C TRP A 41 -23.41 3.36 30.30
N SER A 42 -24.70 3.55 30.01
CA SER A 42 -25.70 3.94 31.01
C SER A 42 -25.88 2.87 32.10
N ASP A 43 -25.81 1.60 31.70
CA ASP A 43 -25.93 0.42 32.55
C ASP A 43 -24.61 -0.38 32.61
N ALA A 44 -23.45 0.28 32.68
CA ALA A 44 -22.18 -0.45 32.82
C ALA A 44 -22.16 -1.22 34.15
N GLN A 45 -22.13 -2.55 34.06
CA GLN A 45 -22.30 -3.44 35.23
C GLN A 45 -20.99 -3.84 35.87
N THR A 46 -19.85 -3.64 35.19
CA THR A 46 -18.53 -3.98 35.73
C THR A 46 -17.51 -2.94 35.31
N LEU A 47 -16.88 -2.32 36.30
CA LEU A 47 -15.72 -1.45 36.15
C LEU A 47 -14.58 -2.07 36.97
N ALA A 48 -13.38 -2.10 36.42
CA ALA A 48 -12.21 -2.62 37.12
C ALA A 48 -11.04 -1.65 37.09
N ALA A 49 -10.22 -1.74 38.14
CA ALA A 49 -9.10 -0.85 38.38
C ALA A 49 -9.54 0.63 38.39
N ASN A 50 -8.87 1.51 37.65
CA ASN A 50 -9.20 2.94 37.60
C ASN A 50 -10.25 3.28 36.51
N ALA A 51 -11.05 2.33 36.04
CA ALA A 51 -12.16 2.62 35.13
C ALA A 51 -13.29 3.34 35.85
N ALA A 52 -13.89 4.35 35.21
CA ALA A 52 -14.96 5.15 35.78
C ALA A 52 -16.00 5.56 34.73
N LEU A 53 -17.22 5.83 35.19
CA LEU A 53 -18.26 6.47 34.41
C LEU A 53 -18.24 7.98 34.70
N ILE A 54 -18.09 8.79 33.66
CA ILE A 54 -18.05 10.27 33.80
C ILE A 54 -19.19 10.91 33.01
N PRO A 55 -19.69 12.08 33.45
CA PRO A 55 -20.61 12.88 32.66
C PRO A 55 -19.92 13.41 31.41
N GLY A 56 -20.64 13.43 30.29
CA GLY A 56 -20.19 14.11 29.08
C GLY A 56 -21.14 13.83 27.93
N PRO A 57 -21.42 14.81 27.05
CA PRO A 57 -22.17 14.55 25.83
C PRO A 57 -21.21 14.09 24.72
N PRO A 58 -21.16 12.81 24.36
CA PRO A 58 -20.64 12.41 23.05
C PRO A 58 -21.73 12.62 21.98
N PRO A 59 -21.36 12.71 20.69
CA PRO A 59 -22.31 12.52 19.61
C PRO A 59 -22.92 11.11 19.70
N GLY A 60 -24.25 10.99 19.74
CA GLY A 60 -24.95 9.69 19.59
C GLY A 60 -25.14 8.83 20.85
N ALA A 61 -24.81 9.30 22.07
CA ALA A 61 -25.25 8.64 23.30
C ALA A 61 -26.57 9.23 23.83
N SER A 62 -27.31 8.43 24.60
CA SER A 62 -28.31 8.92 25.54
C SER A 62 -27.64 9.85 26.55
N ALA A 63 -28.38 10.81 27.11
CA ALA A 63 -27.80 11.79 28.03
C ALA A 63 -27.21 11.10 29.27
N GLY A 64 -25.88 11.04 29.41
CA GLY A 64 -25.28 11.06 30.75
C GLY A 64 -24.02 10.23 31.05
N THR A 65 -23.48 9.37 30.18
CA THR A 65 -22.39 8.48 30.65
C THR A 65 -21.34 8.12 29.61
N VAL A 66 -20.08 8.38 29.94
CA VAL A 66 -18.87 8.06 29.17
C VAL A 66 -18.00 7.13 30.00
N LEU A 67 -17.51 6.05 29.39
CA LEU A 67 -16.53 5.15 30.02
C LEU A 67 -15.14 5.77 29.92
N ARG A 68 -14.56 6.15 31.06
CA ARG A 68 -13.14 6.52 31.16
C ARG A 68 -12.31 5.32 31.59
N LEU A 69 -11.26 5.04 30.83
CA LEU A 69 -10.16 4.18 31.25
C LEU A 69 -8.98 5.05 31.66
N GLN A 70 -8.28 4.65 32.71
CA GLN A 70 -7.10 5.34 33.22
C GLN A 70 -6.05 4.32 33.64
N GLN A 71 -4.79 4.64 33.35
CA GLN A 71 -3.70 3.74 33.69
C GLN A 71 -3.62 3.48 35.20
N SER A 72 -3.38 2.23 35.57
CA SER A 72 -3.22 1.77 36.95
C SER A 72 -2.26 0.57 37.02
N ALA A 73 -1.99 0.04 38.22
CA ALA A 73 -1.19 -1.19 38.37
C ALA A 73 -1.85 -2.44 37.73
N SER A 74 -3.16 -2.39 37.49
CA SER A 74 -3.94 -3.42 36.78
C SER A 74 -4.62 -2.85 35.55
N ILE A 75 -4.88 -3.69 34.55
CA ILE A 75 -5.56 -3.28 33.32
C ILE A 75 -6.94 -2.73 33.67
N SER A 76 -7.20 -1.47 33.30
CA SER A 76 -8.52 -0.85 33.45
C SER A 76 -9.48 -1.36 32.38
N PHE A 77 -10.73 -1.66 32.75
CA PHE A 77 -11.77 -2.02 31.80
C PHE A 77 -13.17 -1.65 32.30
N GLY A 78 -14.08 -1.44 31.34
CA GLY A 78 -15.52 -1.34 31.58
C GLY A 78 -16.29 -2.34 30.71
N GLN A 79 -17.34 -2.94 31.27
CA GLN A 79 -18.20 -3.89 30.59
C GLN A 79 -19.68 -3.60 30.87
N GLN A 80 -20.48 -3.65 29.80
CA GLN A 80 -21.93 -3.55 29.82
C GLN A 80 -22.54 -4.90 29.44
N LEU A 81 -23.36 -5.47 30.34
CA LEU A 81 -23.98 -6.80 30.18
C LEU A 81 -25.39 -6.74 29.58
N ALA A 82 -26.03 -5.56 29.53
CA ALA A 82 -27.35 -5.38 28.95
C ALA A 82 -27.26 -4.42 27.76
N ILE A 83 -27.62 -4.89 26.57
CA ILE A 83 -27.68 -4.07 25.37
C ILE A 83 -29.01 -3.28 25.40
N PRO A 84 -29.01 -1.94 25.27
CA PRO A 84 -30.20 -1.12 25.46
C PRO A 84 -31.38 -1.38 24.50
N ALA A 85 -31.23 -2.25 23.50
CA ALA A 85 -32.30 -2.70 22.62
C ALA A 85 -32.73 -4.14 22.94
N ALA A 86 -34.02 -4.33 23.16
CA ALA A 86 -34.72 -5.49 23.74
C ALA A 86 -34.51 -6.90 23.14
N HIS A 87 -33.57 -7.17 22.22
CA HIS A 87 -33.38 -8.53 21.70
C HIS A 87 -31.90 -8.78 21.41
N GLY A 88 -31.43 -9.96 21.77
CA GLY A 88 -30.11 -10.46 21.41
C GLY A 88 -29.77 -10.14 19.95
N TYR A 89 -28.79 -9.26 19.75
CA TYR A 89 -28.37 -8.89 18.42
C TYR A 89 -27.57 -10.03 17.83
N VAL A 90 -28.06 -10.60 16.73
CA VAL A 90 -27.35 -11.62 15.95
C VAL A 90 -26.75 -10.93 14.73
N PRO A 91 -25.43 -10.73 14.69
CA PRO A 91 -24.79 -10.17 13.52
C PRO A 91 -25.03 -11.06 12.31
N PRO A 92 -25.27 -10.48 11.11
CA PRO A 92 -25.53 -11.26 9.91
C PRO A 92 -24.39 -12.25 9.61
N GLY A 93 -24.77 -13.42 9.10
CA GLY A 93 -23.88 -14.56 8.84
C GLY A 93 -22.79 -14.29 7.78
N PRO A 94 -21.79 -15.19 7.66
CA PRO A 94 -20.65 -15.00 6.77
C PRO A 94 -21.06 -15.07 5.28
N PRO A 95 -20.22 -14.61 4.34
CA PRO A 95 -18.92 -13.92 4.50
C PRO A 95 -19.02 -12.38 4.27
N PRO A 96 -18.18 -11.56 4.93
CA PRO A 96 -16.91 -11.90 5.62
C PRO A 96 -16.88 -11.73 7.15
N GLY A 97 -17.97 -11.35 7.82
CA GLY A 97 -18.00 -10.99 9.25
C GLY A 97 -18.89 -9.75 9.47
N PHE A 98 -18.76 -9.08 10.62
CA PHE A 98 -19.50 -7.84 10.91
C PHE A 98 -18.58 -6.75 11.48
N SER A 99 -18.81 -5.50 11.07
CA SER A 99 -18.05 -4.34 11.54
C SER A 99 -18.47 -3.93 12.95
N ALA A 100 -17.56 -3.24 13.64
CA ALA A 100 -17.87 -2.54 14.88
C ALA A 100 -17.46 -1.06 14.77
N GLY A 101 -17.94 -0.23 15.67
CA GLY A 101 -17.50 1.15 15.79
C GLY A 101 -17.64 1.67 17.21
N VAL A 102 -16.76 2.58 17.61
CA VAL A 102 -16.79 3.19 18.95
C VAL A 102 -16.46 4.66 18.87
N TRP A 103 -17.21 5.48 19.59
CA TRP A 103 -16.79 6.85 19.87
C TRP A 103 -15.72 6.86 20.93
N ALA A 104 -14.57 7.45 20.64
CA ALA A 104 -13.46 7.53 21.57
C ALA A 104 -12.81 8.92 21.56
N ARG A 105 -12.22 9.31 22.69
CA ARG A 105 -11.45 10.54 22.86
C ARG A 105 -10.17 10.22 23.65
N ASN A 106 -9.04 10.75 23.21
CA ASN A 106 -7.76 10.57 23.87
C ASN A 106 -7.13 11.94 24.16
N PRO A 107 -7.31 12.49 25.37
CA PRO A 107 -6.75 13.78 25.74
C PRO A 107 -5.23 13.74 25.99
N CYS A 108 -4.58 12.58 25.86
CA CYS A 108 -3.14 12.43 26.11
C CYS A 108 -2.32 12.85 24.88
N THR A 109 -1.00 12.97 25.05
CA THR A 109 -0.05 13.34 23.98
C THR A 109 0.49 12.16 23.20
N ARG A 110 0.09 10.93 23.54
CA ARG A 110 0.53 9.68 22.90
C ARG A 110 -0.66 8.81 22.51
N THR A 111 -0.44 7.90 21.55
CA THR A 111 -1.45 6.91 21.18
C THR A 111 -1.63 5.90 22.28
N LEU A 112 -2.88 5.56 22.56
CA LEU A 112 -3.25 4.62 23.59
C LEU A 112 -3.91 3.40 22.96
N ASN A 113 -3.41 2.20 23.28
CA ASN A 113 -4.01 0.95 22.81
C ASN A 113 -5.13 0.49 23.75
N PHE A 114 -6.23 0.03 23.19
CA PHE A 114 -7.34 -0.57 23.91
C PHE A 114 -7.80 -1.83 23.18
N ARG A 115 -8.78 -2.52 23.74
CA ARG A 115 -9.45 -3.66 23.11
C ARG A 115 -10.94 -3.48 23.26
N LEU A 116 -11.67 -3.69 22.18
CA LEU A 116 -13.11 -3.92 22.19
C LEU A 116 -13.36 -5.43 22.13
N SER A 117 -14.12 -5.96 23.07
CA SER A 117 -14.54 -7.37 23.08
C SER A 117 -16.06 -7.46 23.14
N ILE A 118 -16.61 -8.37 22.35
CA ILE A 118 -18.03 -8.70 22.27
C ILE A 118 -18.21 -10.16 22.65
N PHE A 119 -19.19 -10.46 23.50
CA PHE A 119 -19.37 -11.81 24.03
C PHE A 119 -20.78 -12.32 23.81
N ASP A 120 -20.88 -13.57 23.38
CA ASP A 120 -22.06 -14.41 23.58
C ASP A 120 -21.94 -15.08 24.93
N GLN A 121 -22.77 -14.64 25.89
CA GLN A 121 -22.72 -15.17 27.26
C GLN A 121 -23.19 -16.63 27.34
N SER A 122 -24.11 -17.03 26.46
CA SER A 122 -24.74 -18.36 26.49
C SER A 122 -23.77 -19.42 25.96
N ASN A 123 -23.15 -19.14 24.81
CA ASN A 123 -22.22 -20.06 24.17
C ASN A 123 -20.77 -19.85 24.63
N ARG A 124 -20.51 -18.78 25.41
CA ARG A 124 -19.17 -18.35 25.84
C ARG A 124 -18.23 -18.10 24.66
N HIS A 125 -18.80 -17.69 23.54
CA HIS A 125 -18.04 -17.27 22.37
C HIS A 125 -17.70 -15.78 22.50
N GLN A 126 -16.55 -15.36 21.95
CA GLN A 126 -16.18 -13.95 21.98
C GLN A 126 -15.51 -13.51 20.69
N VAL A 127 -15.65 -12.23 20.41
CA VAL A 127 -15.04 -11.57 19.27
C VAL A 127 -14.30 -10.36 19.77
N GLU A 128 -13.05 -10.18 19.35
CA GLU A 128 -12.22 -9.07 19.81
C GLU A 128 -11.60 -8.26 18.67
N TRP A 129 -11.45 -6.98 18.95
CA TRP A 129 -10.69 -6.01 18.17
C TRP A 129 -9.67 -5.37 19.09
N ASN A 130 -8.38 -5.54 18.81
CA ASN A 130 -7.39 -4.65 19.40
C ASN A 130 -7.51 -3.31 18.68
N CYS A 131 -7.38 -2.21 19.39
CA CYS A 131 -7.72 -0.88 18.91
C CYS A 131 -6.73 0.14 19.47
N ALA A 132 -6.60 1.28 18.83
CA ALA A 132 -5.76 2.38 19.30
C ALA A 132 -6.54 3.67 19.13
N ILE A 133 -6.15 4.69 19.86
CA ILE A 133 -6.65 6.03 19.63
C ILE A 133 -5.49 7.01 19.72
N ASP A 134 -5.33 7.79 18.66
CA ASP A 134 -4.34 8.87 18.61
C ASP A 134 -4.79 10.07 19.48
N PRO A 135 -3.85 10.90 19.95
CA PRO A 135 -4.14 12.16 20.63
C PRO A 135 -5.22 12.97 19.91
N ALA A 136 -6.36 13.13 20.56
CA ALA A 136 -7.50 13.89 20.08
C ALA A 136 -8.32 14.35 21.30
N ASP A 137 -8.34 15.66 21.53
CA ASP A 137 -9.20 16.30 22.54
C ASP A 137 -10.69 16.37 22.10
N HIS A 138 -10.97 16.03 20.85
CA HIS A 138 -12.32 15.89 20.33
C HIS A 138 -12.72 14.41 20.22
N TRP A 139 -14.04 14.17 20.17
CA TRP A 139 -14.59 12.83 19.92
C TRP A 139 -14.31 12.38 18.49
N VAL A 140 -13.83 11.15 18.35
CA VAL A 140 -13.52 10.49 17.08
C VAL A 140 -14.35 9.21 17.02
N PHE A 141 -15.04 8.98 15.90
CA PHE A 141 -15.71 7.70 15.67
C PHE A 141 -14.72 6.74 15.01
N LEU A 142 -14.33 5.70 15.75
CA LEU A 142 -13.40 4.68 15.29
C LEU A 142 -14.19 3.54 14.69
N THR A 143 -13.92 3.20 13.45
CA THR A 143 -14.53 2.03 12.81
C THR A 143 -13.57 0.85 12.86
N MET A 144 -14.09 -0.29 13.26
CA MET A 144 -13.41 -1.56 13.25
C MET A 144 -14.04 -2.49 12.20
N SER A 145 -13.58 -3.71 12.29
CA SER A 145 -13.17 -4.53 11.18
C SER A 145 -14.01 -5.79 11.12
N PRO A 146 -14.81 -6.09 10.09
CA PRO A 146 -15.33 -7.45 9.89
C PRO A 146 -14.24 -8.52 9.82
N SER A 147 -12.95 -8.17 9.72
CA SER A 147 -11.88 -9.07 10.14
C SER A 147 -11.63 -8.94 11.65
N GLN A 148 -12.32 -9.78 12.39
CA GLN A 148 -12.29 -9.83 13.84
C GLN A 148 -11.51 -11.04 14.35
N GLN A 149 -10.92 -10.92 15.54
CA GLN A 149 -10.37 -12.10 16.22
C GLN A 149 -11.52 -12.86 16.87
N ALA A 150 -12.00 -13.92 16.22
CA ALA A 150 -12.88 -14.88 16.86
C ALA A 150 -12.06 -15.69 17.86
N PHE A 151 -12.40 -15.58 19.13
CA PHE A 151 -11.90 -16.44 20.19
C PHE A 151 -13.07 -17.34 20.61
N SER A 152 -12.80 -18.64 20.77
CA SER A 152 -13.83 -19.69 20.76
C SER A 152 -14.64 -19.69 19.45
N ASP A 153 -15.40 -20.77 19.21
CA ASP A 153 -16.01 -21.08 17.91
C ASP A 153 -17.21 -20.17 17.56
N TRP A 154 -17.00 -18.85 17.48
CA TRP A 154 -18.06 -17.89 17.15
C TRP A 154 -18.74 -18.28 15.84
N VAL A 155 -20.07 -18.42 15.88
CA VAL A 155 -20.92 -18.85 14.76
C VAL A 155 -21.73 -17.65 14.26
N PRO A 156 -21.33 -17.02 13.13
CA PRO A 156 -22.04 -15.87 12.61
C PRO A 156 -23.47 -16.24 12.17
N GLY A 157 -24.43 -15.33 12.36
CA GLY A 157 -25.85 -15.62 12.11
C GLY A 157 -26.51 -16.53 13.16
N THR A 158 -25.78 -16.98 14.19
CA THR A 158 -26.30 -17.84 15.27
C THR A 158 -26.01 -17.26 16.65
N ASP A 159 -24.77 -16.86 16.90
CA ASP A 159 -24.38 -16.30 18.19
C ASP A 159 -25.00 -14.93 18.45
N ILE A 160 -25.37 -14.73 19.70
CA ILE A 160 -26.07 -13.54 20.17
C ILE A 160 -25.08 -12.67 20.94
N VAL A 161 -25.01 -11.40 20.57
CA VAL A 161 -24.26 -10.42 21.35
C VAL A 161 -24.97 -10.21 22.68
N GLY A 162 -24.31 -10.60 23.77
CA GLY A 162 -24.79 -10.50 25.14
C GLY A 162 -24.00 -9.54 26.01
N SER A 163 -22.81 -9.09 25.61
CA SER A 163 -22.12 -7.98 26.28
C SER A 163 -21.05 -7.33 25.43
N ALA A 164 -20.69 -6.09 25.79
CA ALA A 164 -19.57 -5.36 25.23
C ALA A 164 -18.60 -4.92 26.34
N ARG A 165 -17.29 -5.05 26.08
CA ARG A 165 -16.22 -4.63 26.98
C ARG A 165 -15.21 -3.77 26.23
N ILE A 166 -14.78 -2.69 26.87
CA ILE A 166 -13.56 -1.96 26.47
C ILE A 166 -12.53 -2.11 27.58
N SER A 167 -11.32 -2.53 27.22
CA SER A 167 -10.20 -2.67 28.14
C SER A 167 -8.95 -1.97 27.61
N GLN A 168 -8.12 -1.46 28.52
CA GLN A 168 -6.77 -1.04 28.21
C GLN A 168 -5.94 -2.22 27.63
N LEU A 169 -4.97 -1.90 26.77
CA LEU A 169 -4.07 -2.87 26.17
C LEU A 169 -2.62 -2.40 26.24
N ASP A 170 -1.74 -3.19 26.85
CA ASP A 170 -0.35 -2.77 27.12
C ASP A 170 0.71 -3.43 26.21
N VAL A 171 0.31 -4.42 25.41
CA VAL A 171 1.24 -5.33 24.71
C VAL A 171 1.37 -5.06 23.20
N GLN A 172 1.06 -3.82 22.77
CA GLN A 172 1.08 -3.42 21.36
C GLN A 172 2.23 -2.43 21.05
N ALA A 173 2.37 -2.02 19.79
CA ALA A 173 3.49 -1.21 19.30
C ALA A 173 3.69 0.14 20.00
N ASP A 174 2.63 0.77 20.52
CA ASP A 174 2.75 2.02 21.29
C ASP A 174 3.18 1.79 22.75
N GLY A 175 3.44 0.53 23.10
CA GLY A 175 3.85 0.10 24.43
C GLY A 175 2.72 0.12 25.46
N PRO A 176 3.05 -0.13 26.74
CA PRO A 176 2.10 -0.05 27.84
C PRO A 176 1.63 1.38 28.04
N TRP A 177 0.41 1.56 28.57
CA TRP A 177 -0.02 2.86 29.06
C TRP A 177 0.93 3.35 30.17
N LEU A 178 1.16 4.65 30.23
CA LEU A 178 2.03 5.29 31.21
C LEU A 178 1.21 5.98 32.31
N PRO A 179 1.79 6.21 33.50
CA PRO A 179 1.10 6.95 34.56
C PRO A 179 0.57 8.30 34.05
N GLY A 180 -0.72 8.53 34.22
CA GLY A 180 -1.41 9.72 33.72
C GLY A 180 -2.17 9.52 32.40
N ASP A 181 -1.93 8.42 31.68
CA ASP A 181 -2.67 8.11 30.47
C ASP A 181 -4.15 7.82 30.78
N THR A 182 -5.03 8.38 29.96
CA THR A 182 -6.47 8.19 30.01
C THR A 182 -7.09 8.25 28.61
N ALA A 183 -8.12 7.44 28.39
CA ALA A 183 -8.97 7.53 27.21
C ALA A 183 -10.44 7.39 27.60
N ASP A 184 -11.29 8.07 26.86
CA ASP A 184 -12.73 8.14 27.06
C ASP A 184 -13.45 7.43 25.90
N PHE A 185 -14.50 6.69 26.22
CA PHE A 185 -15.26 5.88 25.28
C PHE A 185 -16.76 6.10 25.47
N ALA A 186 -17.47 6.28 24.37
CA ALA A 186 -18.91 6.45 24.30
C ALA A 186 -19.52 5.30 23.49
N GLY A 187 -20.63 5.53 22.79
CA GLY A 187 -21.43 4.48 22.17
C GLY A 187 -20.61 3.48 21.34
N VAL A 188 -20.91 2.19 21.51
CA VAL A 188 -20.38 1.09 20.69
C VAL A 188 -21.47 0.61 19.74
N TYR A 189 -21.12 0.41 18.48
CA TYR A 189 -22.02 0.03 17.39
C TYR A 189 -21.51 -1.20 16.68
N LEU A 190 -22.41 -2.03 16.17
CA LEU A 190 -22.12 -3.13 15.25
C LEU A 190 -22.79 -2.89 13.90
N ASP A 191 -22.31 -3.59 12.87
CA ASP A 191 -22.79 -3.44 11.49
C ASP A 191 -22.68 -2.00 10.99
N VAL A 192 -21.60 -1.34 11.37
CA VAL A 192 -21.23 -0.03 10.84
C VAL A 192 -21.01 -0.15 9.34
N ARG A 193 -21.80 0.56 8.54
CA ARG A 193 -21.64 0.60 7.07
C ARG A 193 -21.58 2.04 6.59
N SER A 194 -20.74 2.28 5.61
CA SER A 194 -20.71 3.53 4.84
C SER A 194 -21.10 3.26 3.39
N ARG A 195 -21.37 4.33 2.64
CA ARG A 195 -21.50 4.23 1.18
C ARG A 195 -20.17 3.71 0.62
N PRO A 196 -20.14 2.54 -0.07
CA PRO A 196 -18.89 2.03 -0.61
C PRO A 196 -18.26 3.01 -1.58
N LEU A 197 -16.97 3.27 -1.41
CA LEU A 197 -16.18 4.16 -2.27
C LEU A 197 -15.10 3.35 -2.98
N PHE A 198 -14.67 3.80 -4.15
CA PHE A 198 -13.49 3.23 -4.82
C PHE A 198 -12.62 4.33 -5.42
N LEU A 199 -11.32 4.29 -5.13
CA LEU A 199 -10.32 5.18 -5.73
C LEU A 199 -9.58 4.46 -6.85
N ILE A 200 -9.49 5.09 -8.02
CA ILE A 200 -8.57 4.65 -9.07
C ILE A 200 -7.25 5.40 -8.88
N THR A 201 -6.18 4.69 -8.49
CA THR A 201 -4.93 5.37 -8.13
C THR A 201 -3.72 4.95 -8.95
N PHE A 202 -2.79 5.89 -9.09
CA PHE A 202 -1.54 5.76 -9.83
C PHE A 202 -0.36 6.30 -9.01
N ASP A 203 0.83 5.73 -9.20
CA ASP A 203 2.04 6.05 -8.44
C ASP A 203 3.14 6.65 -9.30
N ASP A 204 4.08 7.33 -8.66
CA ASP A 204 5.35 7.82 -9.20
C ASP A 204 5.25 8.96 -10.22
N GLY A 205 4.10 9.14 -10.89
CA GLY A 205 3.94 10.10 -11.97
C GLY A 205 4.56 9.65 -13.29
N ASN A 206 4.49 8.36 -13.62
CA ASN A 206 5.01 7.84 -14.88
C ASN A 206 4.34 8.52 -16.09
N ASP A 207 5.11 8.83 -17.13
CA ASP A 207 4.65 9.56 -18.33
C ASP A 207 3.42 8.89 -18.98
N THR A 208 3.38 7.55 -18.98
CA THR A 208 2.28 6.74 -19.56
C THR A 208 0.93 6.93 -18.88
N GLN A 209 0.89 7.55 -17.71
CA GLN A 209 -0.35 7.86 -17.01
C GLN A 209 -1.09 9.03 -17.68
N ARG A 210 -0.34 10.01 -18.20
CA ARG A 210 -0.90 11.19 -18.90
C ARG A 210 -0.86 11.00 -20.41
N ASN A 211 0.33 10.73 -20.90
CA ASN A 211 0.63 10.69 -22.31
C ASN A 211 0.42 9.27 -22.80
N ALA A 212 -0.35 9.15 -23.88
CA ALA A 212 -0.37 7.90 -24.61
C ALA A 212 1.09 7.59 -24.94
N ARG A 213 1.47 6.32 -24.94
CA ARG A 213 2.78 5.97 -25.45
C ARG A 213 2.72 6.18 -26.97
N GLU A 214 3.00 7.39 -27.41
CA GLU A 214 2.89 7.82 -28.81
C GLU A 214 3.94 7.12 -29.69
N ASP A 215 5.00 6.59 -29.06
CA ASP A 215 6.09 5.94 -29.75
C ASP A 215 6.22 4.47 -29.32
N VAL A 216 6.29 3.59 -30.32
CA VAL A 216 7.07 2.36 -30.20
C VAL A 216 8.54 2.80 -30.24
N PRO A 217 9.31 2.79 -29.14
CA PRO A 217 10.74 3.04 -29.24
C PRO A 217 11.32 1.86 -30.04
N GLY A 218 11.69 2.13 -31.29
CA GLY A 218 12.18 1.13 -32.20
C GLY A 218 11.10 0.20 -32.75
N SER A 219 10.32 0.69 -33.71
CA SER A 219 9.77 -0.17 -34.77
C SER A 219 10.70 -0.21 -36.01
N PRO A 220 11.97 -0.68 -35.94
CA PRO A 220 12.39 -1.48 -37.06
C PRO A 220 11.47 -2.70 -37.11
N ALA A 221 11.21 -3.23 -38.30
CA ALA A 221 10.53 -4.50 -38.47
C ALA A 221 11.33 -5.61 -37.75
N LEU A 222 11.11 -5.77 -36.45
CA LEU A 222 11.70 -6.82 -35.66
C LEU A 222 11.19 -8.13 -36.22
N THR A 223 12.13 -9.03 -36.42
CA THR A 223 11.91 -10.25 -37.16
C THR A 223 12.13 -11.40 -36.21
N VAL A 224 11.13 -12.26 -36.05
CA VAL A 224 11.34 -13.57 -35.44
C VAL A 224 12.21 -14.37 -36.40
N THR A 225 13.36 -14.82 -35.92
CA THR A 225 14.33 -15.61 -36.69
C THR A 225 14.16 -17.10 -36.46
N ARG A 226 13.72 -17.49 -35.26
CA ARG A 226 13.49 -18.86 -34.86
C ARG A 226 12.29 -18.97 -33.92
N SER A 227 11.62 -20.11 -33.89
CA SER A 227 10.79 -20.50 -32.75
C SER A 227 11.02 -21.96 -32.37
N ASP A 228 10.91 -22.27 -31.07
CA ASP A 228 10.91 -23.63 -30.52
C ASP A 228 9.85 -23.71 -29.42
N LEU A 229 8.83 -24.56 -29.58
CA LEU A 229 7.80 -24.83 -28.54
C LEU A 229 7.24 -23.55 -27.89
N ASN A 230 6.70 -22.64 -28.72
CA ASN A 230 6.16 -21.34 -28.31
C ASN A 230 7.18 -20.30 -27.82
N VAL A 231 8.49 -20.57 -27.89
CA VAL A 231 9.53 -19.55 -27.63
C VAL A 231 10.00 -18.97 -28.96
N PHE A 232 9.69 -17.72 -29.23
CA PHE A 232 10.09 -16.97 -30.41
C PHE A 232 11.36 -16.18 -30.12
N VAL A 233 12.34 -16.26 -31.02
CA VAL A 233 13.63 -15.58 -30.93
C VAL A 233 13.67 -14.48 -31.98
N THR A 234 14.09 -13.27 -31.62
CA THR A 234 14.18 -12.13 -32.54
C THR A 234 15.60 -11.89 -33.04
N ALA A 235 15.73 -11.23 -34.20
CA ALA A 235 17.03 -10.86 -34.80
C ALA A 235 17.81 -9.79 -34.01
N ALA A 236 17.11 -9.04 -33.17
CA ALA A 236 17.66 -7.96 -32.35
C ALA A 236 16.87 -7.86 -31.04
N ARG A 237 17.42 -7.14 -30.06
CA ARG A 237 16.73 -6.87 -28.79
C ARG A 237 15.39 -6.20 -29.05
N HIS A 238 14.36 -6.69 -28.35
CA HIS A 238 13.01 -6.15 -28.41
C HIS A 238 12.61 -5.56 -27.06
N GLU A 239 11.63 -4.66 -27.08
CA GLU A 239 11.06 -4.03 -25.87
C GLU A 239 9.69 -4.58 -25.48
N LEU A 240 9.23 -5.65 -26.15
CA LEU A 240 7.97 -6.31 -25.86
C LEU A 240 7.84 -6.66 -24.36
N VAL A 241 6.61 -6.57 -23.86
CA VAL A 241 6.21 -6.98 -22.52
C VAL A 241 5.02 -7.93 -22.58
N PRO A 242 4.80 -8.78 -21.56
CA PRO A 242 3.58 -9.58 -21.48
C PRO A 242 2.30 -8.73 -21.67
N GLY A 243 1.36 -9.24 -22.46
CA GLY A 243 0.12 -8.59 -22.88
C GLY A 243 0.23 -7.70 -24.11
N ASP A 244 1.43 -7.44 -24.62
CA ASP A 244 1.58 -6.73 -25.89
C ASP A 244 0.92 -7.51 -27.02
N ALA A 245 0.00 -6.86 -27.72
CA ALA A 245 -0.62 -7.42 -28.91
C ALA A 245 0.31 -7.20 -30.11
N ILE A 246 0.60 -8.28 -30.83
CA ILE A 246 1.38 -8.26 -32.08
C ILE A 246 0.61 -8.99 -33.17
N LEU A 247 0.85 -8.66 -34.43
CA LEU A 247 0.45 -9.52 -35.55
C LEU A 247 1.62 -9.72 -36.50
N PHE A 248 1.57 -10.78 -37.28
CA PHE A 248 2.50 -11.00 -38.37
C PHE A 248 1.79 -10.65 -39.69
N PRO A 249 2.20 -9.61 -40.43
CA PRO A 249 1.51 -9.16 -41.64
C PRO A 249 1.80 -10.03 -42.87
N GLY A 250 2.82 -10.89 -42.80
CA GLY A 250 3.33 -11.67 -43.93
C GLY A 250 3.75 -13.07 -43.52
N THR A 251 5.03 -13.40 -43.69
CA THR A 251 5.61 -14.67 -43.23
C THR A 251 5.40 -14.85 -41.73
N VAL A 252 4.83 -15.98 -41.34
CA VAL A 252 4.49 -16.29 -39.95
C VAL A 252 5.17 -17.59 -39.49
N PRO A 253 5.53 -17.69 -38.21
CA PRO A 253 5.92 -18.96 -37.60
C PRO A 253 4.84 -20.04 -37.75
N ALA A 254 5.26 -21.31 -37.86
CA ALA A 254 4.33 -22.43 -37.98
C ALA A 254 3.38 -22.46 -36.76
N GLY A 255 2.10 -22.73 -37.01
CA GLY A 255 1.04 -22.69 -35.97
C GLY A 255 0.42 -21.30 -35.76
N LEU A 256 0.95 -20.26 -36.41
CA LEU A 256 0.35 -18.92 -36.44
C LEU A 256 -0.29 -18.63 -37.81
N ALA A 257 -1.15 -17.61 -37.84
CA ALA A 257 -1.82 -17.13 -39.03
C ALA A 257 -1.46 -15.65 -39.28
N SER A 258 -1.24 -15.30 -40.54
CA SER A 258 -1.00 -13.92 -40.95
C SER A 258 -2.23 -13.05 -40.68
N GLY A 259 -2.01 -11.82 -40.23
CA GLY A 259 -3.06 -10.85 -39.91
C GLY A 259 -3.81 -11.12 -38.61
N VAL A 260 -3.56 -12.23 -37.92
CA VAL A 260 -4.15 -12.54 -36.62
C VAL A 260 -3.33 -11.87 -35.51
N VAL A 261 -4.05 -11.24 -34.57
CA VAL A 261 -3.45 -10.66 -33.36
C VAL A 261 -3.17 -11.78 -32.35
N TYR A 262 -1.95 -11.79 -31.85
CA TYR A 262 -1.47 -12.64 -30.77
C TYR A 262 -0.99 -11.76 -29.62
N TRP A 263 -0.98 -12.29 -28.41
CA TRP A 263 -0.57 -11.56 -27.22
C TRP A 263 0.71 -12.14 -26.66
N VAL A 264 1.69 -11.30 -26.34
CA VAL A 264 2.93 -11.72 -25.69
C VAL A 264 2.59 -12.34 -24.33
N CYS A 265 2.89 -13.61 -24.13
CA CYS A 265 2.58 -14.35 -22.91
C CYS A 265 3.69 -14.19 -21.87
N SER A 266 4.95 -14.30 -22.29
CA SER A 266 6.13 -14.09 -21.42
C SER A 266 7.32 -13.55 -22.23
N VAL A 267 8.29 -12.96 -21.54
CA VAL A 267 9.53 -12.42 -22.13
C VAL A 267 10.74 -12.99 -21.37
N PRO A 268 11.22 -14.19 -21.73
CA PRO A 268 12.29 -14.85 -20.98
C PRO A 268 13.63 -14.10 -21.05
N THR A 269 13.92 -13.44 -22.17
CA THR A 269 15.15 -12.64 -22.38
C THR A 269 14.83 -11.38 -23.18
N THR A 270 15.82 -10.51 -23.40
CA THR A 270 15.64 -9.31 -24.27
C THR A 270 15.50 -9.64 -25.75
N GLU A 271 15.66 -10.91 -26.15
CA GLU A 271 15.61 -11.37 -27.55
C GLU A 271 14.63 -12.53 -27.73
N THR A 272 13.87 -12.87 -26.68
CA THR A 272 12.90 -13.96 -26.74
C THR A 272 11.58 -13.62 -26.07
N PHE A 273 10.50 -14.13 -26.65
CA PHE A 273 9.15 -14.00 -26.10
C PHE A 273 8.30 -15.24 -26.41
N THR A 274 7.18 -15.41 -25.71
CA THR A 274 6.15 -16.43 -26.01
C THR A 274 4.83 -15.78 -26.37
N LEU A 275 3.92 -16.49 -27.04
CA LEU A 275 2.62 -15.95 -27.44
C LEU A 275 1.44 -16.72 -26.83
N ALA A 276 0.30 -16.03 -26.75
CA ALA A 276 -1.03 -16.52 -26.43
C ALA A 276 -2.03 -16.09 -27.52
N THR A 277 -3.12 -16.85 -27.65
CA THR A 277 -4.20 -16.60 -28.61
C THR A 277 -5.28 -15.65 -28.10
N ASP A 278 -5.15 -15.15 -26.88
CA ASP A 278 -6.08 -14.20 -26.26
C ASP A 278 -5.39 -13.23 -25.30
N SER A 279 -6.07 -12.13 -24.99
CA SER A 279 -5.58 -11.06 -24.12
C SER A 279 -5.52 -11.41 -22.63
N THR A 280 -6.09 -12.55 -22.22
CA THR A 280 -6.01 -13.06 -20.83
C THR A 280 -4.72 -13.85 -20.58
N LEU A 281 -3.96 -14.13 -21.65
CA LEU A 281 -2.71 -14.90 -21.65
C LEU A 281 -2.88 -16.37 -21.23
N GLY A 282 -4.12 -16.84 -21.07
CA GLY A 282 -4.45 -18.16 -20.56
C GLY A 282 -4.31 -19.30 -21.57
N ASN A 283 -4.31 -18.99 -22.88
CA ASN A 283 -4.15 -19.98 -23.94
C ASN A 283 -2.85 -19.74 -24.73
N PRO A 284 -1.74 -20.40 -24.36
CA PRO A 284 -0.49 -20.30 -25.09
C PRO A 284 -0.63 -20.80 -26.54
N VAL A 285 0.06 -20.13 -27.47
CA VAL A 285 0.19 -20.60 -28.85
C VAL A 285 0.93 -21.93 -28.88
N SER A 286 0.50 -22.82 -29.79
CA SER A 286 1.28 -23.99 -30.17
C SER A 286 2.04 -23.71 -31.47
N SER A 287 3.36 -23.50 -31.37
CA SER A 287 4.25 -23.37 -32.53
C SER A 287 5.24 -24.52 -32.54
N PRO A 288 5.15 -25.48 -33.48
CA PRO A 288 6.02 -26.66 -33.52
C PRO A 288 7.46 -26.35 -33.96
N GLY A 289 7.74 -25.12 -34.38
CA GLY A 289 9.06 -24.62 -34.71
C GLY A 289 9.06 -23.71 -35.93
N PHE A 290 10.05 -22.82 -36.02
CA PHE A 290 10.25 -21.91 -37.15
C PHE A 290 11.73 -21.60 -37.33
N SER A 291 12.16 -21.43 -38.59
CA SER A 291 13.47 -20.88 -38.94
C SER A 291 13.29 -20.05 -40.20
N GLY A 292 13.62 -18.77 -40.15
CA GLY A 292 13.37 -17.85 -41.26
C GLY A 292 13.35 -16.40 -40.81
N ALA A 293 12.62 -15.55 -41.54
CA ALA A 293 12.43 -14.15 -41.19
C ALA A 293 10.93 -13.85 -41.17
N ALA A 294 10.32 -13.82 -39.99
CA ALA A 294 8.93 -13.44 -39.80
C ALA A 294 8.84 -12.06 -39.14
N PRO A 295 8.63 -10.98 -39.92
CA PRO A 295 8.41 -9.66 -39.35
C PRO A 295 7.09 -9.65 -38.58
N PHE A 296 7.07 -8.97 -37.45
CA PHE A 296 5.84 -8.71 -36.70
C PHE A 296 5.66 -7.23 -36.46
N GLU A 297 4.40 -6.83 -36.33
CA GLU A 297 3.99 -5.47 -36.05
C GLU A 297 3.26 -5.43 -34.72
N TYR A 298 3.49 -4.35 -33.97
CA TYR A 298 2.68 -4.06 -32.80
C TYR A 298 1.24 -3.74 -33.21
N ARG A 299 0.28 -4.29 -32.47
CA ARG A 299 -1.17 -4.13 -32.68
C ARG A 299 -1.94 -3.93 -31.38
N GLY A 300 -1.25 -3.51 -30.32
CA GLY A 300 -1.94 -2.95 -29.17
C GLY A 300 -2.91 -1.88 -29.67
N LEU A 301 -4.15 -1.93 -29.17
CA LEU A 301 -5.06 -0.78 -29.17
C LEU A 301 -4.22 0.47 -28.93
N SER A 302 -4.39 1.53 -29.75
CA SER A 302 -3.71 2.83 -29.59
C SER A 302 -3.34 3.03 -28.13
N LEU A 303 -2.03 3.05 -27.79
CA LEU A 303 -1.52 2.90 -26.43
C LEU A 303 -2.09 3.98 -25.52
N GLN A 304 -3.30 3.72 -25.00
CA GLN A 304 -4.04 4.73 -24.28
C GLN A 304 -3.30 5.04 -23.00
N SER A 305 -3.21 6.32 -22.66
CA SER A 305 -2.71 6.67 -21.35
C SER A 305 -3.64 6.15 -20.26
N GLY A 306 -3.12 6.03 -19.03
CA GLY A 306 -3.96 5.76 -17.86
C GLY A 306 -5.15 6.71 -17.78
N GLN A 307 -4.93 7.98 -18.10
CA GLN A 307 -6.00 8.98 -18.18
C GLN A 307 -7.06 8.62 -19.23
N GLN A 308 -6.65 8.31 -20.46
CA GLN A 308 -7.59 8.01 -21.53
C GLN A 308 -8.44 6.77 -21.23
N ILE A 309 -7.87 5.74 -20.59
CA ILE A 309 -8.60 4.55 -20.17
C ILE A 309 -9.64 4.92 -19.11
N VAL A 310 -9.23 5.61 -18.04
CA VAL A 310 -10.12 5.97 -16.93
C VAL A 310 -11.26 6.90 -17.39
N GLU A 311 -10.94 7.89 -18.23
CA GLU A 311 -11.90 8.88 -18.72
C GLU A 311 -12.87 8.30 -19.76
N ARG A 312 -12.49 7.26 -20.51
CA ARG A 312 -13.41 6.52 -21.39
C ARG A 312 -14.61 5.97 -20.61
N TYR A 313 -14.36 5.51 -19.38
CA TYR A 313 -15.40 5.06 -18.47
C TYR A 313 -15.97 6.22 -17.66
N GLY A 314 -15.79 7.49 -18.05
CA GLY A 314 -16.34 8.68 -17.41
C GLY A 314 -15.97 8.83 -15.92
N PHE A 315 -14.79 8.35 -15.54
CA PHE A 315 -14.21 8.53 -14.22
C PHE A 315 -13.05 9.53 -14.26
N LYS A 316 -12.57 9.89 -13.07
CA LYS A 316 -11.30 10.57 -12.85
C LYS A 316 -10.49 9.74 -11.85
N GLY A 317 -9.18 9.74 -12.01
CA GLY A 317 -8.29 9.03 -11.09
C GLY A 317 -7.59 9.96 -10.11
N SER A 318 -6.70 9.38 -9.32
CA SER A 318 -5.82 10.09 -8.40
C SER A 318 -4.37 9.65 -8.56
N LEU A 319 -3.44 10.59 -8.44
CA LEU A 319 -2.01 10.34 -8.63
C LEU A 319 -1.26 10.60 -7.33
N PHE A 320 -0.35 9.71 -6.95
CA PHE A 320 0.63 9.95 -5.90
C PHE A 320 1.97 10.25 -6.54
N LEU A 321 2.38 11.52 -6.49
CA LEU A 321 3.54 12.00 -7.23
C LEU A 321 4.79 12.06 -6.36
N VAL A 322 5.92 11.66 -6.94
CA VAL A 322 7.27 11.88 -6.40
C VAL A 322 7.77 13.20 -6.97
N PRO A 323 7.81 14.31 -6.21
CA PRO A 323 8.12 15.62 -6.79
C PRO A 323 9.52 15.69 -7.42
N ASP A 324 10.52 15.01 -6.85
CA ASP A 324 11.89 15.01 -7.39
C ASP A 324 12.01 14.28 -8.73
N TRP A 325 11.00 13.49 -9.12
CA TRP A 325 11.00 12.76 -10.38
C TRP A 325 10.28 13.52 -11.50
N LEU A 326 9.50 14.57 -11.18
CA LEU A 326 8.73 15.29 -12.20
C LEU A 326 9.62 15.90 -13.29
N GLY A 327 9.32 15.58 -14.54
CA GLY A 327 10.08 16.02 -15.72
C GLY A 327 11.44 15.36 -15.91
N THR A 328 11.75 14.31 -15.14
CA THR A 328 13.00 13.55 -15.27
C THR A 328 12.85 12.33 -16.18
N ASP A 329 13.98 11.88 -16.72
CA ASP A 329 14.13 10.60 -17.41
C ASP A 329 15.37 9.85 -16.91
N GLY A 330 15.32 8.52 -16.96
CA GLY A 330 16.42 7.65 -16.51
C GLY A 330 15.97 6.47 -15.68
N ARG A 331 16.91 5.78 -15.05
CA ARG A 331 16.62 4.61 -14.20
C ARG A 331 16.27 5.09 -12.80
N TYR A 332 14.99 5.07 -12.45
CA TYR A 332 14.50 5.46 -11.12
C TYR A 332 13.69 4.34 -10.47
N GLY A 333 13.67 4.35 -9.12
CA GLY A 333 12.93 3.41 -8.31
C GLY A 333 13.39 1.95 -8.46
N TYR A 334 12.43 1.07 -8.73
CA TYR A 334 12.62 -0.38 -8.85
C TYR A 334 12.80 -0.85 -10.30
N SER A 335 12.72 0.05 -11.28
CA SER A 335 12.90 -0.29 -12.69
C SER A 335 14.39 -0.44 -13.03
N GLN A 336 14.73 -1.57 -13.64
CA GLN A 336 16.04 -1.76 -14.29
C GLN A 336 16.10 -1.07 -15.66
N ARG A 337 14.97 -0.53 -16.13
CA ARG A 337 14.83 0.13 -17.43
C ARG A 337 14.70 1.65 -17.23
N PRO A 338 15.10 2.46 -18.23
CA PRO A 338 14.78 3.88 -18.23
C PRO A 338 13.26 4.09 -18.14
N ASN A 339 12.86 4.97 -17.24
CA ASN A 339 11.51 5.48 -17.10
C ASN A 339 11.52 6.97 -17.48
N LYS A 340 10.38 7.45 -17.95
CA LYS A 340 10.11 8.87 -18.13
C LYS A 340 8.95 9.23 -17.21
N PHE A 341 9.06 10.37 -16.55
CA PHE A 341 8.05 10.89 -15.65
C PHE A 341 7.42 12.15 -16.22
N MET A 342 6.15 12.36 -15.90
CA MET A 342 5.42 13.55 -16.32
C MET A 342 6.07 14.81 -15.76
N SER A 343 6.02 15.89 -16.52
CA SER A 343 6.39 17.22 -16.07
C SER A 343 5.37 17.80 -15.08
N ALA A 344 5.79 18.82 -14.33
CA ALA A 344 4.87 19.56 -13.46
C ALA A 344 3.69 20.18 -14.24
N ALA A 345 3.92 20.64 -15.48
CA ALA A 345 2.87 21.19 -16.34
C ALA A 345 1.81 20.14 -16.71
N GLU A 346 2.22 18.90 -16.94
CA GLU A 346 1.31 17.78 -17.23
C GLU A 346 0.51 17.37 -15.99
N ALA A 347 1.14 17.35 -14.80
CA ALA A 347 0.45 17.14 -13.54
C ALA A 347 -0.62 18.23 -13.27
N LEU A 348 -0.29 19.50 -13.54
CA LEU A 348 -1.24 20.61 -13.46
C LEU A 348 -2.40 20.44 -14.44
N ALA A 349 -2.13 20.01 -15.68
CA ALA A 349 -3.17 19.75 -16.66
C ALA A 349 -4.12 18.62 -16.24
N LEU A 350 -3.62 17.58 -15.54
CA LEU A 350 -4.47 16.53 -14.98
C LEU A 350 -5.38 17.07 -13.87
N ARG A 351 -4.83 17.88 -12.95
CA ARG A 351 -5.62 18.57 -11.92
C ARG A 351 -6.72 19.41 -12.54
N ASP A 352 -6.38 20.22 -13.55
CA ASP A 352 -7.34 21.09 -14.23
C ASP A 352 -8.41 20.29 -15.00
N ALA A 353 -8.10 19.04 -15.37
CA ALA A 353 -9.05 18.08 -15.92
C ALA A 353 -9.90 17.34 -14.85
N GLY A 354 -9.73 17.65 -13.56
CA GLY A 354 -10.49 17.08 -12.44
C GLY A 354 -9.88 15.83 -11.79
N TRP A 355 -8.60 15.54 -12.04
CA TRP A 355 -7.86 14.51 -11.29
C TRP A 355 -7.35 15.07 -9.96
N SER A 356 -7.19 14.20 -8.96
CA SER A 356 -6.64 14.60 -7.66
C SER A 356 -5.19 14.17 -7.50
N ILE A 357 -4.42 14.94 -6.74
CA ILE A 357 -3.00 14.68 -6.49
C ILE A 357 -2.77 14.47 -4.99
N GLY A 358 -2.29 13.28 -4.62
CA GLY A 358 -1.72 12.94 -3.33
C GLY A 358 -0.20 13.03 -3.35
N SER A 359 0.43 12.96 -2.17
CA SER A 359 1.88 12.96 -2.06
C SER A 359 2.48 11.56 -2.06
N HIS A 360 3.63 11.45 -2.68
CA HIS A 360 4.62 10.44 -2.33
C HIS A 360 5.74 11.10 -1.52
N SER A 361 6.66 10.30 -1.01
CA SER A 361 7.94 10.78 -0.47
C SER A 361 8.73 11.56 -1.52
N ALA A 362 9.57 12.53 -1.14
CA ALA A 362 10.36 13.31 -2.10
C ALA A 362 11.29 12.44 -2.96
N THR A 363 12.01 11.49 -2.35
CA THR A 363 13.06 10.74 -3.03
C THR A 363 12.68 9.32 -3.49
N HIS A 364 11.54 8.80 -3.03
CA HIS A 364 11.05 7.43 -3.27
C HIS A 364 12.11 6.36 -2.93
N PRO A 365 12.50 6.22 -1.65
CA PRO A 365 13.52 5.27 -1.25
C PRO A 365 13.10 3.83 -1.57
N SER A 366 14.01 3.06 -2.18
CA SER A 366 13.69 1.71 -2.66
C SER A 366 14.88 0.75 -2.59
N SER A 367 14.57 -0.53 -2.34
CA SER A 367 15.53 -1.66 -2.40
C SER A 367 14.85 -2.95 -2.85
N ARG A 368 15.64 -4.00 -3.16
CA ARG A 368 15.12 -5.34 -3.47
C ARG A 368 14.48 -6.05 -2.27
N GLU A 369 14.61 -5.51 -1.07
CA GLU A 369 13.89 -5.96 0.13
C GLU A 369 12.52 -5.32 0.28
N ASN A 370 12.16 -4.41 -0.64
CA ASN A 370 10.96 -3.60 -0.52
C ASN A 370 10.93 -2.88 0.84
N ALA A 371 12.05 -2.23 1.19
CA ALA A 371 12.25 -1.59 2.49
C ALA A 371 11.70 -0.14 2.54
N GLY A 372 11.42 0.49 1.40
CA GLY A 372 10.74 1.78 1.33
C GLY A 372 11.33 2.86 2.24
N LEU A 373 10.48 3.60 2.95
CA LEU A 373 10.89 4.65 3.90
C LEU A 373 11.77 4.16 5.05
N ARG A 374 11.80 2.86 5.38
CA ARG A 374 12.71 2.34 6.41
C ARG A 374 14.18 2.57 6.05
N LEU A 375 14.47 2.71 4.75
CA LEU A 375 15.80 3.05 4.26
C LEU A 375 16.24 4.46 4.70
N LEU A 376 15.33 5.36 5.04
CA LEU A 376 15.69 6.66 5.59
C LEU A 376 15.80 6.63 7.13
N GLY A 377 15.25 5.62 7.78
CA GLY A 377 15.35 5.42 9.22
C GLY A 377 16.52 4.53 9.67
N PRO A 378 16.45 3.98 10.89
CA PRO A 378 17.54 3.22 11.48
C PRO A 378 17.98 2.00 10.66
N TYR A 379 17.03 1.36 9.96
CA TYR A 379 17.33 0.23 9.09
C TYR A 379 18.31 0.62 7.98
N GLY A 380 18.04 1.72 7.26
CA GLY A 380 18.95 2.19 6.24
C GLY A 380 20.23 2.84 6.78
N TYR A 381 20.17 3.43 7.98
CA TYR A 381 21.36 3.97 8.67
C TYR A 381 22.37 2.87 9.02
N PHE A 382 21.89 1.69 9.40
CA PHE A 382 22.71 0.52 9.71
C PHE A 382 22.74 -0.51 8.58
N LEU A 383 22.43 -0.14 7.33
CA LEU A 383 22.13 -1.07 6.23
C LEU A 383 23.19 -2.17 6.01
N SER A 384 24.48 -1.86 6.10
CA SER A 384 25.55 -2.86 5.92
C SER A 384 25.79 -3.73 7.15
N ASN A 385 25.29 -3.34 8.32
CA ASN A 385 25.54 -4.01 9.60
C ASN A 385 24.30 -4.05 10.51
N THR A 386 23.14 -4.35 9.92
CA THR A 386 21.83 -4.25 10.56
C THR A 386 21.72 -5.14 11.80
N VAL A 387 22.26 -6.35 11.75
CA VAL A 387 22.17 -7.36 12.81
C VAL A 387 22.90 -6.94 14.08
N ASP A 388 24.05 -6.27 13.92
CA ASP A 388 24.92 -5.93 15.04
C ASP A 388 24.54 -4.59 15.68
N MET A 389 23.87 -3.70 14.93
CA MET A 389 23.68 -2.31 15.31
C MET A 389 22.22 -1.89 15.51
N LEU A 390 21.24 -2.64 14.98
CA LEU A 390 19.84 -2.34 15.26
C LEU A 390 19.46 -2.73 16.69
N PRO A 391 18.47 -2.06 17.29
CA PRO A 391 17.91 -2.51 18.57
C PRO A 391 17.45 -3.97 18.49
N ALA A 392 17.73 -4.75 19.54
CA ALA A 392 17.46 -6.19 19.57
C ALA A 392 16.01 -6.58 19.24
N GLN A 393 15.05 -5.68 19.52
CA GLN A 393 13.67 -5.84 19.11
C GLN A 393 13.53 -5.97 17.58
N TYR A 394 14.16 -5.10 16.80
CA TYR A 394 14.07 -5.15 15.34
C TYR A 394 14.79 -6.37 14.77
N VAL A 395 15.95 -6.72 15.32
CA VAL A 395 16.69 -7.93 14.92
C VAL A 395 15.80 -9.17 15.09
N ARG A 396 15.13 -9.30 16.25
CA ARG A 396 14.20 -10.40 16.52
C ARG A 396 12.94 -10.33 15.66
N ASP A 397 12.27 -9.18 15.62
CA ASP A 397 10.95 -9.02 15.01
C ASP A 397 11.02 -9.12 13.48
N TRP A 398 12.13 -8.67 12.86
CA TRP A 398 12.41 -8.85 11.44
C TRP A 398 13.17 -10.14 11.11
N GLN A 399 13.49 -10.95 12.12
CA GLN A 399 14.23 -12.20 11.97
C GLN A 399 15.56 -12.03 11.23
N LEU A 400 16.28 -10.96 11.55
CA LEU A 400 17.58 -10.69 10.95
C LEU A 400 18.63 -11.65 11.54
N ASP A 401 19.33 -12.37 10.65
CA ASP A 401 20.45 -13.24 10.99
C ASP A 401 21.75 -12.73 10.35
N SER A 402 22.86 -13.46 10.55
CA SER A 402 24.18 -13.06 10.04
C SER A 402 24.23 -12.82 8.53
N THR A 403 23.27 -13.31 7.74
CA THR A 403 23.19 -13.05 6.29
C THR A 403 22.80 -11.61 5.94
N PHE A 404 22.29 -10.84 6.92
CA PHE A 404 21.97 -9.42 6.77
C PHE A 404 23.16 -8.49 7.05
N ARG A 405 24.30 -9.05 7.47
CA ARG A 405 25.57 -8.31 7.51
C ARG A 405 26.18 -8.28 6.11
N ARG A 406 26.29 -7.11 5.50
CA ARG A 406 26.58 -6.95 4.07
C ARG A 406 27.72 -5.97 3.83
N ARG A 407 28.77 -5.98 4.65
CA ARG A 407 29.86 -5.01 4.52
C ARG A 407 30.64 -5.22 3.22
N LEU A 408 31.24 -4.15 2.71
CA LEU A 408 32.16 -4.24 1.58
C LEU A 408 33.43 -4.97 2.04
N ILE A 409 33.85 -5.98 1.31
CA ILE A 409 35.06 -6.78 1.62
C ILE A 409 36.17 -6.66 0.59
N ARG A 410 35.83 -6.34 -0.66
CA ARG A 410 36.81 -6.28 -1.74
C ARG A 410 36.40 -5.27 -2.81
N ALA A 411 37.38 -4.61 -3.41
CA ALA A 411 37.25 -3.86 -4.65
C ALA A 411 38.38 -4.24 -5.60
N GLN A 412 38.11 -4.25 -6.91
CA GLN A 412 39.08 -4.65 -7.93
C GLN A 412 39.55 -3.46 -8.77
N ALA A 413 40.86 -3.27 -8.87
CA ALA A 413 41.52 -2.22 -9.64
C ALA A 413 41.16 -2.28 -11.14
N GLY A 414 41.08 -1.11 -11.79
CA GLY A 414 40.79 -1.04 -13.22
C GLY A 414 39.39 -1.54 -13.57
N SER A 415 38.57 -1.81 -12.57
CA SER A 415 37.16 -2.13 -12.68
C SER A 415 36.36 -1.23 -11.74
N ASN A 416 35.04 -1.35 -11.78
CA ASN A 416 34.14 -0.74 -10.81
C ASN A 416 33.48 -1.80 -9.91
N LEU A 417 34.08 -3.00 -9.83
CA LEU A 417 33.44 -4.14 -9.16
C LEU A 417 33.75 -4.15 -7.67
N LEU A 418 32.70 -4.05 -6.86
CA LEU A 418 32.70 -4.13 -5.41
C LEU A 418 32.10 -5.47 -4.97
N THR A 419 32.71 -6.14 -3.99
CA THR A 419 32.24 -7.42 -3.43
C THR A 419 31.88 -7.26 -1.96
N PHE A 420 30.74 -7.85 -1.55
CA PHE A 420 30.16 -7.74 -0.22
C PHE A 420 30.12 -9.09 0.51
N GLU A 421 30.12 -9.07 1.85
CA GLU A 421 30.15 -10.28 2.70
C GLU A 421 29.04 -11.28 2.38
N ASN A 422 27.82 -10.76 2.18
CA ASN A 422 26.61 -11.53 1.94
C ASN A 422 25.80 -10.90 0.80
N PRO A 423 24.79 -11.60 0.27
CA PRO A 423 23.91 -11.05 -0.76
C PRO A 423 23.32 -9.69 -0.35
N HIS A 424 23.65 -8.65 -1.09
CA HIS A 424 23.05 -7.33 -0.92
C HIS A 424 21.68 -7.26 -1.60
N ARG A 425 20.97 -6.16 -1.35
CA ARG A 425 19.60 -5.95 -1.83
C ARG A 425 19.47 -4.65 -2.61
N PHE A 426 20.55 -4.25 -3.27
CA PHE A 426 20.58 -3.06 -4.10
C PHE A 426 19.68 -3.18 -5.33
N LEU A 427 19.03 -2.06 -5.63
CA LEU A 427 18.42 -1.77 -6.94
C LEU A 427 19.38 -0.89 -7.74
N ALA A 428 19.20 -0.87 -9.07
CA ALA A 428 19.86 0.17 -9.86
C ALA A 428 19.38 1.55 -9.37
N ASN A 429 20.27 2.54 -9.40
CA ASN A 429 20.05 3.88 -8.89
C ASN A 429 19.84 4.00 -7.37
N MET A 430 20.01 2.92 -6.60
CA MET A 430 19.93 3.00 -5.14
C MET A 430 21.10 3.83 -4.59
N PRO A 431 20.84 4.90 -3.82
CA PRO A 431 21.89 5.75 -3.28
C PRO A 431 22.52 5.13 -2.03
N ILE A 432 23.85 5.07 -2.01
CA ILE A 432 24.64 4.56 -0.89
C ILE A 432 25.72 5.55 -0.49
N GLN A 433 26.10 5.52 0.78
CA GLN A 433 27.18 6.33 1.32
C GLN A 433 28.04 5.45 2.22
N PHE A 434 29.34 5.40 1.96
CA PHE A 434 30.28 4.73 2.85
C PHE A 434 30.57 5.61 4.06
N VAL A 435 30.65 4.98 5.23
CA VAL A 435 30.74 5.70 6.52
C VAL A 435 32.09 5.53 7.23
N ASP A 436 32.93 4.58 6.79
CA ASP A 436 34.23 4.30 7.42
C ASP A 436 35.33 3.88 6.41
N THR A 437 35.75 2.62 6.38
CA THR A 437 36.85 2.17 5.53
C THR A 437 36.37 2.00 4.10
N VAL A 438 37.09 2.58 3.14
CA VAL A 438 36.73 2.56 1.71
C VAL A 438 37.92 2.19 0.83
N PRO A 439 37.68 1.62 -0.38
CA PRO A 439 38.73 1.38 -1.36
C PRO A 439 39.21 2.70 -1.98
N PRO A 440 40.47 2.75 -2.45
CA PRO A 440 40.98 3.90 -3.20
C PRO A 440 40.12 4.22 -4.43
N GLY A 441 39.75 5.50 -4.58
CA GLY A 441 38.79 5.97 -5.58
C GLY A 441 37.37 6.20 -5.05
N ILE A 442 37.07 5.71 -3.83
CA ILE A 442 35.85 5.99 -3.09
C ILE A 442 36.18 6.85 -1.87
N ALA A 443 35.30 7.79 -1.53
CA ALA A 443 35.40 8.63 -0.35
C ALA A 443 34.24 8.36 0.61
N THR A 444 34.52 8.46 1.92
CA THR A 444 33.46 8.47 2.93
C THR A 444 32.62 9.73 2.80
N GLY A 445 31.35 9.64 3.18
CA GLY A 445 30.46 10.80 3.16
C GLY A 445 30.00 11.23 1.75
N VAL A 446 30.50 10.62 0.68
CA VAL A 446 30.04 10.89 -0.69
C VAL A 446 28.90 9.93 -1.05
N THR A 447 27.85 10.48 -1.69
CA THR A 447 26.75 9.68 -2.23
C THR A 447 27.16 9.08 -3.58
N TYR A 448 26.99 7.77 -3.68
CA TYR A 448 27.14 7.00 -4.92
C TYR A 448 25.84 6.29 -5.25
N PHE A 449 25.62 5.97 -6.51
CA PHE A 449 24.41 5.29 -6.97
C PHE A 449 24.77 3.91 -7.49
N CYS A 450 24.02 2.86 -7.09
CA CYS A 450 24.25 1.52 -7.61
C CYS A 450 23.97 1.48 -9.12
N GLN A 451 25.02 1.29 -9.92
CA GLN A 451 24.95 1.26 -11.39
C GLN A 451 24.40 -0.08 -11.91
N SER A 452 24.91 -1.18 -11.37
CA SER A 452 24.47 -2.55 -11.69
C SER A 452 24.81 -3.54 -10.58
N THR A 453 24.12 -4.68 -10.56
CA THR A 453 24.32 -5.79 -9.62
C THR A 453 24.64 -7.08 -10.38
N PRO A 454 25.90 -7.31 -10.81
CA PRO A 454 26.26 -8.48 -11.63
C PRO A 454 25.96 -9.81 -10.94
N THR A 455 26.13 -9.87 -9.62
CA THR A 455 25.74 -11.01 -8.78
C THR A 455 25.04 -10.52 -7.52
N PRO A 456 24.42 -11.40 -6.71
CA PRO A 456 23.85 -10.97 -5.42
C PRO A 456 24.88 -10.40 -4.44
N THR A 457 26.17 -10.72 -4.58
CA THR A 457 27.25 -10.28 -3.69
C THR A 457 28.17 -9.24 -4.33
N THR A 458 27.85 -8.75 -5.54
CA THR A 458 28.68 -7.77 -6.23
C THR A 458 27.86 -6.66 -6.85
N ALA A 459 28.41 -5.44 -6.79
CA ALA A 459 27.80 -4.26 -7.38
C ALA A 459 28.85 -3.36 -8.04
N THR A 460 28.36 -2.42 -8.84
CA THR A 460 29.12 -1.34 -9.47
C THR A 460 28.45 -0.01 -9.13
N LEU A 461 29.20 1.09 -9.05
CA LEU A 461 28.69 2.40 -8.62
C LEU A 461 28.87 3.51 -9.67
N ALA A 462 27.95 4.46 -9.70
CA ALA A 462 28.04 5.70 -10.48
C ALA A 462 28.06 6.93 -9.56
N HIS A 463 28.56 8.04 -10.09
CA HIS A 463 28.56 9.34 -9.40
C HIS A 463 27.25 10.12 -9.54
N ASP A 464 26.43 9.79 -10.54
CA ASP A 464 25.18 10.51 -10.82
C ASP A 464 23.96 9.61 -10.65
N GLN A 465 22.82 10.26 -10.44
CA GLN A 465 21.51 9.61 -10.35
C GLN A 465 20.86 9.55 -11.74
N GLY A 466 20.03 8.53 -11.98
CA GLY A 466 19.19 8.42 -13.16
C GLY A 466 19.93 7.91 -14.40
N SER A 467 20.95 8.63 -14.88
CA SER A 467 21.74 8.26 -16.07
C SER A 467 22.70 7.10 -15.77
N LEU A 468 23.31 7.10 -14.58
CA LEU A 468 24.29 6.12 -14.11
C LEU A 468 25.51 6.00 -15.04
N ALA A 469 25.91 7.09 -15.69
CA ALA A 469 26.93 7.10 -16.74
C ALA A 469 28.37 7.25 -16.22
N PRO A 470 28.70 8.20 -15.31
CA PRO A 470 30.04 8.34 -14.76
C PRO A 470 30.30 7.24 -13.73
N THR A 471 30.88 6.15 -14.22
CA THR A 471 31.34 5.00 -13.44
C THR A 471 32.41 5.41 -12.43
N VAL A 472 32.29 4.95 -11.19
CA VAL A 472 33.32 5.12 -10.16
C VAL A 472 34.58 4.33 -10.53
N ALA A 473 35.73 4.99 -10.46
CA ALA A 473 37.02 4.39 -10.80
C ALA A 473 37.72 3.85 -9.54
N ILE A 474 37.96 2.53 -9.48
CA ILE A 474 38.79 1.92 -8.44
C ILE A 474 40.25 1.90 -8.92
N THR A 475 41.10 2.66 -8.23
CA THR A 475 42.49 2.90 -8.68
C THR A 475 43.46 1.80 -8.25
N SER A 476 43.12 0.99 -7.25
CA SER A 476 43.92 -0.14 -6.79
C SER A 476 43.05 -1.19 -6.10
N ASP A 477 43.51 -2.45 -6.09
CA ASP A 477 42.82 -3.52 -5.40
C ASP A 477 42.73 -3.18 -3.91
N TRP A 478 41.63 -3.57 -3.29
CA TRP A 478 41.39 -3.31 -1.88
C TRP A 478 40.73 -4.53 -1.22
N THR A 479 41.10 -4.79 0.03
CA THR A 479 40.45 -5.77 0.89
C THR A 479 40.37 -5.18 2.29
N GLY A 480 39.22 -5.32 2.94
CA GLY A 480 38.97 -4.74 4.25
C GLY A 480 37.54 -4.95 4.71
N LEU A 481 37.07 -4.14 5.65
CA LEU A 481 35.66 -4.13 6.08
C LEU A 481 35.16 -2.69 5.99
N GLY A 482 34.31 -2.42 5.00
CA GLY A 482 33.70 -1.12 4.77
C GLY A 482 32.20 -1.15 5.06
N ASN A 483 31.75 -0.32 5.99
CA ASN A 483 30.35 -0.08 6.26
C ASN A 483 29.78 0.99 5.30
N TYR A 484 28.51 0.81 4.97
CA TYR A 484 27.74 1.76 4.19
C TYR A 484 26.32 1.86 4.74
N ARG A 485 25.67 2.95 4.41
CA ARG A 485 24.27 3.22 4.70
C ARG A 485 23.54 3.66 3.44
N TYR A 486 22.21 3.67 3.52
CA TYR A 486 21.40 4.40 2.54
C TYR A 486 21.71 5.90 2.66
N ALA A 487 22.00 6.58 1.55
CA ALA A 487 22.37 8.00 1.63
C ALA A 487 21.20 8.84 2.17
N GLY A 488 21.47 9.78 3.08
CA GLY A 488 20.45 10.60 3.72
C GLY A 488 19.71 9.94 4.90
N SER A 489 20.01 8.69 5.24
CA SER A 489 19.40 8.01 6.39
C SER A 489 19.86 8.54 7.75
N ALA A 490 19.00 8.38 8.76
CA ALA A 490 19.23 8.79 10.15
C ALA A 490 19.02 7.62 11.15
N PRO A 491 19.62 7.67 12.35
CA PRO A 491 19.42 6.64 13.39
C PRO A 491 18.08 6.76 14.13
N ASP A 492 17.17 7.61 13.66
CA ASP A 492 15.83 7.86 14.17
C ASP A 492 14.83 8.11 13.01
N ASP A 493 13.64 8.67 13.27
CA ASP A 493 12.62 8.96 12.26
C ASP A 493 12.77 10.32 11.55
N SER A 494 13.82 11.10 11.87
CA SER A 494 13.93 12.49 11.40
C SER A 494 14.10 12.61 9.88
N ALA A 495 14.94 11.76 9.27
CA ALA A 495 15.13 11.73 7.83
C ALA A 495 13.86 11.25 7.09
N ILE A 496 13.11 10.31 7.67
CA ILE A 496 11.81 9.88 7.13
C ILE A 496 10.83 11.07 7.13
N PHE A 497 10.71 11.75 8.27
CA PHE A 497 9.83 12.91 8.40
C PHE A 497 10.19 14.01 7.40
N ASN A 498 11.47 14.35 7.29
CA ASN A 498 11.94 15.40 6.38
C ASN A 498 11.66 15.06 4.91
N ASP A 499 11.82 13.81 4.50
CA ASP A 499 11.58 13.37 3.12
C ASP A 499 10.08 13.34 2.77
N ILE A 500 9.21 12.98 3.72
CA ILE A 500 7.75 13.13 3.56
C ILE A 500 7.37 14.61 3.45
N MET A 501 7.87 15.46 4.35
CA MET A 501 7.58 16.90 4.34
C MET A 501 8.06 17.57 3.06
N ALA A 502 9.28 17.25 2.60
CA ALA A 502 9.78 17.74 1.31
C ALA A 502 8.87 17.30 0.15
N GLY A 503 8.33 16.07 0.20
CA GLY A 503 7.35 15.56 -0.76
C GLY A 503 6.07 16.41 -0.79
N ILE A 504 5.50 16.67 0.40
CA ILE A 504 4.31 17.49 0.58
C ILE A 504 4.55 18.93 0.11
N GLU A 505 5.65 19.55 0.55
CA GLU A 505 6.00 20.94 0.24
C GLU A 505 6.28 21.14 -1.26
N GLY A 506 6.97 20.19 -1.90
CA GLY A 506 7.23 20.23 -3.34
C GLY A 506 5.95 20.24 -4.18
N LEU A 507 4.96 19.41 -3.80
CA LEU A 507 3.66 19.39 -4.47
C LEU A 507 2.77 20.57 -4.08
N ALA A 508 2.84 21.04 -2.84
CA ALA A 508 2.14 22.24 -2.39
C ALA A 508 2.63 23.49 -3.14
N ALA A 509 3.93 23.58 -3.47
CA ALA A 509 4.49 24.64 -4.29
C ALA A 509 3.91 24.68 -5.72
N LEU A 510 3.39 23.55 -6.21
CA LEU A 510 2.66 23.45 -7.48
C LEU A 510 1.14 23.71 -7.32
N GLY A 511 0.67 23.96 -6.10
CA GLY A 511 -0.73 24.24 -5.78
C GLY A 511 -1.59 22.98 -5.55
N PHE A 512 -0.98 21.83 -5.23
CA PHE A 512 -1.70 20.60 -4.90
C PHE A 512 -1.99 20.49 -3.39
N ALA A 513 -3.06 21.13 -2.93
CA ALA A 513 -3.38 21.17 -1.49
C ALA A 513 -3.70 19.79 -0.88
N THR A 514 -4.20 18.83 -1.66
CA THR A 514 -4.50 17.47 -1.21
C THR A 514 -3.26 16.62 -0.94
N ALA A 515 -2.09 17.02 -1.44
CA ALA A 515 -0.83 16.35 -1.16
C ALA A 515 -0.50 16.29 0.34
N ALA A 516 -0.93 17.27 1.13
CA ALA A 516 -0.73 17.29 2.58
C ALA A 516 -1.69 16.35 3.36
N LYS A 517 -2.67 15.74 2.70
CA LYS A 517 -3.70 14.90 3.34
C LYS A 517 -3.51 13.41 3.05
N PHE A 518 -3.12 13.08 1.82
CA PHE A 518 -3.05 11.70 1.33
C PHE A 518 -1.62 11.35 0.92
N PHE A 519 -1.10 10.23 1.42
CA PHE A 519 0.26 9.79 1.17
C PHE A 519 0.31 8.34 0.69
N ALA A 520 1.17 8.02 -0.27
CA ALA A 520 1.49 6.64 -0.64
C ALA A 520 2.86 6.24 -0.08
N LEU A 521 2.93 5.09 0.60
CA LEU A 521 4.19 4.58 1.14
C LEU A 521 5.07 4.00 0.01
N PRO A 522 6.33 4.47 -0.15
CA PRO A 522 7.31 3.80 -0.99
C PRO A 522 7.39 2.31 -0.68
N GLN A 523 7.16 1.47 -1.71
CA GLN A 523 7.16 0.00 -1.61
C GLN A 523 6.24 -0.58 -0.51
N GLY A 524 5.29 0.20 0.02
CA GLY A 524 4.39 -0.18 1.12
C GLY A 524 5.09 -0.46 2.46
N ALA A 525 6.38 -0.12 2.62
CA ALA A 525 7.17 -0.54 3.78
C ALA A 525 6.95 0.37 4.99
N ALA A 526 6.77 -0.24 6.16
CA ALA A 526 6.10 0.42 7.26
C ALA A 526 6.58 -0.11 8.63
N ASP A 527 7.12 0.73 9.51
CA ASP A 527 7.44 0.37 10.91
C ASP A 527 7.06 1.51 11.88
N THR A 528 7.46 1.39 13.15
CA THR A 528 7.16 2.41 14.17
C THR A 528 7.82 3.76 13.89
N TYR A 529 9.00 3.81 13.25
CA TYR A 529 9.66 5.06 12.86
C TYR A 529 8.94 5.70 11.68
N VAL A 530 8.58 4.92 10.66
CA VAL A 530 7.77 5.41 9.53
C VAL A 530 6.42 5.94 10.03
N ARG A 531 5.74 5.21 10.92
CA ARG A 531 4.49 5.66 11.53
C ARG A 531 4.65 6.95 12.32
N SER A 532 5.70 7.04 13.15
CA SER A 532 6.01 8.25 13.92
C SER A 532 6.17 9.46 13.00
N ALA A 533 6.96 9.32 11.92
CA ALA A 533 7.14 10.35 10.92
C ALA A 533 5.82 10.76 10.25
N CYS A 534 5.05 9.81 9.72
CA CYS A 534 3.78 10.11 9.05
C CYS A 534 2.74 10.80 9.96
N ARG A 535 2.76 10.51 11.27
CA ARG A 535 1.85 11.19 12.23
C ARG A 535 2.24 12.64 12.45
N ARG A 536 3.55 12.90 12.57
CA ARG A 536 4.09 14.25 12.76
C ARG A 536 3.83 15.17 11.58
N THR A 537 3.71 14.64 10.37
CA THR A 537 3.41 15.45 9.17
C THR A 537 1.94 15.89 9.08
N GLY A 538 1.05 15.33 9.90
CA GLY A 538 -0.37 15.67 9.90
C GLY A 538 -1.19 15.02 8.78
N LEU A 539 -0.60 14.06 8.04
CA LEU A 539 -1.27 13.24 7.04
C LEU A 539 -2.54 12.59 7.61
N LYS A 540 -3.58 12.52 6.79
CA LYS A 540 -4.90 12.02 7.18
C LYS A 540 -5.15 10.60 6.68
N TRP A 541 -4.50 10.23 5.59
CA TRP A 541 -4.68 8.94 4.96
C TRP A 541 -3.37 8.47 4.33
N ILE A 542 -3.05 7.18 4.50
CA ILE A 542 -1.79 6.59 4.06
C ILE A 542 -2.09 5.30 3.31
N ARG A 543 -1.69 5.19 2.04
CA ARG A 543 -1.85 3.98 1.23
C ARG A 543 -0.69 3.01 1.43
N GLY A 544 -1.04 1.72 1.53
CA GLY A 544 -0.09 0.60 1.41
C GLY A 544 -0.11 -0.04 0.03
N ALA A 545 0.61 -1.16 -0.11
CA ALA A 545 0.59 -1.99 -1.30
C ALA A 545 0.94 -3.45 -0.96
N SER A 546 0.01 -4.39 -1.16
CA SER A 546 0.27 -5.83 -0.95
C SER A 546 0.09 -6.69 -2.20
N LEU A 547 0.89 -7.77 -2.27
CA LEU A 547 1.00 -8.66 -3.43
C LEU A 547 -0.19 -9.63 -3.62
N GLY A 548 -1.13 -9.70 -2.68
CA GLY A 548 -2.26 -10.63 -2.76
C GLY A 548 -3.57 -9.92 -3.09
N ALA A 549 -4.44 -10.56 -3.89
CA ALA A 549 -5.87 -10.34 -3.71
C ALA A 549 -6.24 -10.91 -2.34
N HIS A 550 -6.08 -10.09 -1.32
CA HIS A 550 -6.59 -10.37 0.00
C HIS A 550 -8.07 -9.96 -0.01
N THR A 551 -8.88 -10.68 0.76
CA THR A 551 -10.13 -10.09 1.22
C THR A 551 -9.82 -8.73 1.81
N ILE A 552 -10.51 -7.66 1.40
CA ILE A 552 -10.46 -6.41 2.15
C ILE A 552 -10.91 -6.78 3.55
N ASN A 553 -9.95 -6.98 4.42
CA ASN A 553 -10.20 -7.14 5.82
C ASN A 553 -10.40 -5.70 6.27
N VAL A 554 -11.59 -5.12 6.06
CA VAL A 554 -11.97 -3.89 6.79
C VAL A 554 -11.74 -4.23 8.23
N GLY A 555 -11.14 -3.43 9.11
CA GLY A 555 -9.93 -2.64 9.04
C GLY A 555 -8.82 -3.38 9.79
N ALA A 556 -8.29 -4.41 9.15
CA ALA A 556 -6.88 -4.65 9.22
C ALA A 556 -6.18 -3.43 8.58
N PRO A 557 -5.06 -2.92 9.13
CA PRO A 557 -4.12 -2.22 8.29
C PRO A 557 -3.66 -3.24 7.25
N THR A 558 -4.29 -3.22 6.08
CA THR A 558 -3.84 -4.00 4.94
C THR A 558 -2.63 -3.34 4.30
N GLY A 559 -1.84 -2.59 5.08
CA GLY A 559 -0.42 -2.38 4.81
C GLY A 559 0.35 -3.69 4.87
N GLY A 560 0.00 -4.65 4.02
CA GLY A 560 1.05 -5.43 3.42
C GLY A 560 2.02 -4.41 2.83
N GLY A 561 3.25 -4.45 3.30
CA GLY A 561 4.33 -3.98 2.48
C GLY A 561 4.57 -5.07 1.47
N LEU A 562 5.03 -4.70 0.29
CA LEU A 562 5.75 -5.63 -0.57
C LEU A 562 7.05 -6.11 0.13
N SER A 563 7.35 -5.56 1.32
CA SER A 563 8.52 -5.85 2.14
C SER A 563 8.72 -7.32 2.40
N ALA A 564 9.93 -7.80 2.07
CA ALA A 564 10.40 -9.12 2.51
C ALA A 564 10.66 -9.16 4.03
N MET A 565 10.61 -8.00 4.71
CA MET A 565 10.70 -7.88 6.16
C MET A 565 9.30 -7.73 6.75
N VAL A 566 9.03 -8.48 7.84
CA VAL A 566 7.76 -8.43 8.55
C VAL A 566 7.43 -6.97 8.94
N ASN A 567 6.29 -6.46 8.47
CA ASN A 567 5.76 -5.19 8.96
C ASN A 567 5.45 -5.32 10.45
N ILE A 568 6.14 -4.55 11.28
CA ILE A 568 5.90 -4.52 12.72
C ILE A 568 4.61 -3.72 12.95
N PRO A 569 3.60 -4.28 13.63
CA PRO A 569 2.27 -3.69 13.70
C PRO A 569 2.26 -2.51 14.66
N GLY A 570 2.67 -1.33 14.19
CA GLY A 570 2.16 -0.07 14.73
C GLY A 570 0.84 0.21 14.04
N GLY A 571 -0.30 0.06 14.73
CA GLY A 571 -1.63 0.32 14.16
C GLY A 571 -1.61 1.58 13.29
N TRP A 572 -1.80 1.41 11.99
CA TRP A 572 -1.58 2.46 11.01
C TRP A 572 -2.73 3.47 11.05
N LEU A 573 -2.42 4.70 10.64
CA LEU A 573 -3.43 5.66 10.19
C LEU A 573 -4.07 5.08 8.92
N GLY A 574 -5.40 5.00 8.88
CA GLY A 574 -6.17 5.05 7.63
C GLY A 574 -5.61 4.31 6.41
N GLN A 575 -5.30 3.02 6.49
CA GLN A 575 -4.65 2.30 5.39
C GLN A 575 -5.60 1.39 4.64
N LEU A 576 -5.88 1.77 3.39
CA LEU A 576 -6.46 0.86 2.41
C LEU A 576 -5.32 0.14 1.70
N ASP A 577 -5.41 -1.18 1.58
CA ASP A 577 -4.60 -1.88 0.60
C ASP A 577 -5.14 -1.55 -0.77
N SER A 578 -4.20 -1.38 -1.68
CA SER A 578 -4.53 -1.29 -3.08
C SER A 578 -4.40 -2.65 -3.73
N VAL A 579 -5.41 -3.07 -4.48
CA VAL A 579 -5.25 -4.20 -5.38
C VAL A 579 -4.21 -3.85 -6.45
N VAL A 580 -3.14 -4.64 -6.56
CA VAL A 580 -2.06 -4.43 -7.53
C VAL A 580 -2.57 -4.79 -8.92
N THR A 581 -2.76 -3.80 -9.79
CA THR A 581 -3.31 -4.05 -11.13
C THR A 581 -2.25 -3.96 -12.23
N ASP A 582 -0.96 -3.86 -11.85
CA ASP A 582 0.15 -3.58 -12.77
C ASP A 582 1.36 -4.54 -12.73
N SER A 583 1.25 -5.73 -12.12
CA SER A 583 2.36 -6.71 -12.06
C SER A 583 2.04 -8.00 -12.81
N VAL A 584 3.01 -8.69 -13.38
CA VAL A 584 2.80 -10.03 -13.99
C VAL A 584 2.45 -11.11 -12.96
N THR A 585 2.78 -10.90 -11.69
CA THR A 585 2.32 -11.74 -10.56
C THR A 585 0.99 -11.25 -9.96
N SER A 586 0.31 -10.29 -10.61
CA SER A 586 -0.94 -9.68 -10.14
C SER A 586 -2.11 -10.67 -10.06
N PRO A 587 -3.13 -10.32 -9.27
CA PRO A 587 -4.40 -11.03 -9.26
C PRO A 587 -5.07 -11.15 -10.63
N THR A 588 -5.80 -12.25 -10.82
CA THR A 588 -6.64 -12.50 -12.00
C THR A 588 -7.80 -11.49 -12.05
N LEU A 589 -8.45 -11.37 -13.21
CA LEU A 589 -9.64 -10.51 -13.36
C LEU A 589 -10.76 -10.90 -12.39
N ASP A 590 -10.95 -12.20 -12.13
CA ASP A 590 -11.92 -12.70 -11.16
C ASP A 590 -11.57 -12.29 -9.73
N GLN A 591 -10.28 -12.29 -9.38
CA GLN A 591 -9.81 -11.83 -8.07
C GLN A 591 -10.01 -10.32 -7.89
N ILE A 592 -9.80 -9.53 -8.95
CA ILE A 592 -10.09 -8.08 -8.95
C ILE A 592 -11.59 -7.83 -8.80
N ALA A 593 -12.44 -8.56 -9.53
CA ALA A 593 -13.89 -8.44 -9.41
C ALA A 593 -14.37 -8.81 -8.00
N ALA A 594 -13.84 -9.90 -7.43
CA ALA A 594 -14.13 -10.32 -6.06
C ALA A 594 -13.72 -9.26 -5.03
N TYR A 595 -12.58 -8.59 -5.21
CA TYR A 595 -12.14 -7.49 -4.35
C TYR A 595 -13.11 -6.28 -4.40
N ILE A 596 -13.58 -5.90 -5.59
CA ILE A 596 -14.56 -4.82 -5.75
C ILE A 596 -15.91 -5.19 -5.10
N ASP A 597 -16.40 -6.42 -5.34
CA ASP A 597 -17.67 -6.86 -4.78
C ASP A 597 -17.59 -7.02 -3.24
N GLN A 598 -16.42 -7.35 -2.69
CA GLN A 598 -16.16 -7.30 -1.25
C GLN A 598 -16.15 -5.86 -0.71
N THR A 599 -15.55 -4.91 -1.43
CA THR A 599 -15.61 -3.47 -1.08
C THR A 599 -17.05 -3.02 -0.90
N ILE A 600 -17.92 -3.39 -1.84
CA ILE A 600 -19.36 -3.10 -1.80
C ILE A 600 -20.02 -3.75 -0.59
N THR A 601 -19.81 -5.06 -0.44
CA THR A 601 -20.45 -5.87 0.61
C THR A 601 -20.14 -5.31 2.00
N GLN A 602 -18.93 -4.78 2.17
CA GLN A 602 -18.43 -4.28 3.44
C GLN A 602 -18.73 -2.80 3.68
N GLY A 603 -19.22 -2.04 2.71
CA GLY A 603 -19.36 -0.59 2.88
C GLY A 603 -18.02 0.12 3.03
N ALA A 604 -16.96 -0.42 2.40
CA ALA A 604 -15.59 0.04 2.56
C ALA A 604 -15.19 1.08 1.49
N CYS A 605 -14.04 1.72 1.69
CA CYS A 605 -13.34 2.41 0.61
C CYS A 605 -12.31 1.43 0.02
N GLY A 606 -12.42 1.10 -1.26
CA GLY A 606 -11.46 0.27 -1.99
C GLY A 606 -10.52 1.14 -2.82
N CYS A 607 -9.38 0.57 -3.21
CA CYS A 607 -8.50 1.23 -4.17
C CYS A 607 -7.69 0.21 -4.97
N ASN A 608 -7.28 0.59 -6.18
CA ASN A 608 -6.24 -0.11 -6.93
C ASN A 608 -5.00 0.78 -7.03
N TYR A 609 -3.84 0.21 -7.37
CA TYR A 609 -2.67 1.02 -7.70
C TYR A 609 -2.01 0.56 -9.01
N HIS A 610 -1.48 1.53 -9.76
CA HIS A 610 -0.72 1.37 -11.00
C HIS A 610 0.49 2.28 -11.05
N HIS A 611 1.68 1.78 -11.36
CA HIS A 611 2.84 2.63 -11.62
C HIS A 611 2.92 3.06 -13.09
N ALA A 612 2.72 2.15 -14.04
CA ALA A 612 2.80 2.45 -15.48
C ALA A 612 1.69 1.75 -16.27
N VAL A 613 1.32 2.34 -17.41
CA VAL A 613 0.25 1.84 -18.29
C VAL A 613 0.85 1.40 -19.63
N ALA A 614 1.06 0.09 -19.76
CA ALA A 614 1.52 -0.57 -20.99
C ALA A 614 1.13 -2.05 -20.99
N GLY A 615 1.04 -2.67 -22.18
CA GLY A 615 0.84 -4.11 -22.36
C GLY A 615 -0.32 -4.69 -21.54
N ALA A 616 -0.09 -5.80 -20.83
CA ALA A 616 -1.09 -6.49 -20.01
C ALA A 616 -1.71 -5.60 -18.92
N ASN A 617 -0.96 -4.63 -18.40
CA ASN A 617 -1.43 -3.78 -17.31
C ASN A 617 -2.51 -2.80 -17.77
N ALA A 618 -2.47 -2.35 -19.03
CA ALA A 618 -3.49 -1.50 -19.61
C ALA A 618 -4.84 -2.23 -19.73
N ALA A 619 -4.84 -3.49 -20.18
CA ALA A 619 -6.05 -4.32 -20.27
C ALA A 619 -6.69 -4.59 -18.90
N ARG A 620 -5.87 -4.74 -17.85
CA ARG A 620 -6.35 -4.89 -16.48
C ARG A 620 -6.97 -3.60 -15.95
N LEU A 621 -6.33 -2.45 -16.18
CA LEU A 621 -6.91 -1.15 -15.82
C LEU A 621 -8.26 -0.93 -16.51
N ASP A 622 -8.36 -1.23 -17.80
CA ASP A 622 -9.60 -1.16 -18.57
C ASP A 622 -10.69 -2.07 -17.96
N SER A 623 -10.32 -3.30 -17.60
CA SER A 623 -11.22 -4.24 -16.93
C SER A 623 -11.70 -3.73 -15.55
N VAL A 624 -10.80 -3.19 -14.73
CA VAL A 624 -11.14 -2.55 -13.44
C VAL A 624 -12.16 -1.44 -13.67
N CYS A 625 -11.90 -0.55 -14.63
CA CYS A 625 -12.81 0.56 -14.95
C CYS A 625 -14.17 0.05 -15.46
N ALA A 626 -14.19 -1.00 -16.27
CA ALA A 626 -15.42 -1.62 -16.75
C ALA A 626 -16.26 -2.21 -15.60
N PHE A 627 -15.63 -2.96 -14.69
CA PHE A 627 -16.29 -3.49 -13.49
C PHE A 627 -16.85 -2.36 -12.63
N LEU A 628 -16.04 -1.35 -12.31
CA LEU A 628 -16.47 -0.20 -11.52
C LEU A 628 -17.64 0.54 -12.17
N ARG A 629 -17.63 0.72 -13.49
CA ARG A 629 -18.73 1.38 -14.23
C ARG A 629 -20.04 0.61 -14.12
N ASP A 630 -20.00 -0.70 -14.24
CA ASP A 630 -21.19 -1.55 -14.06
C ASP A 630 -21.73 -1.54 -12.62
N ARG A 631 -20.86 -1.49 -11.60
CA ARG A 631 -21.31 -1.42 -10.20
C ARG A 631 -21.86 -0.03 -9.85
N ALA A 632 -21.20 1.02 -10.32
CA ALA A 632 -21.63 2.41 -10.12
C ALA A 632 -22.96 2.71 -10.83
N SER A 633 -23.19 2.19 -12.05
CA SER A 633 -24.47 2.39 -12.76
C SER A 633 -25.66 1.74 -12.06
N ARG A 634 -25.41 0.67 -11.30
CA ARG A 634 -26.38 0.00 -10.41
C ARG A 634 -26.47 0.64 -9.03
N ASN A 635 -25.81 1.78 -8.81
CA ASN A 635 -25.75 2.50 -7.55
C ASN A 635 -25.19 1.66 -6.39
N LEU A 636 -24.23 0.75 -6.65
CA LEU A 636 -23.65 -0.12 -5.61
C LEU A 636 -22.41 0.49 -4.92
N LEU A 637 -21.67 1.35 -5.61
CA LEU A 637 -20.50 2.07 -5.08
C LEU A 637 -20.34 3.42 -5.80
N ASP A 638 -19.58 4.33 -5.20
CA ASP A 638 -19.12 5.56 -5.86
C ASP A 638 -17.63 5.48 -6.19
N VAL A 639 -17.27 5.77 -7.44
CA VAL A 639 -15.87 5.94 -7.83
C VAL A 639 -15.51 7.41 -7.61
N VAL A 640 -14.53 7.66 -6.75
CA VAL A 640 -14.17 9.01 -6.29
C VAL A 640 -12.68 9.29 -6.49
N THR A 641 -12.33 10.56 -6.47
CA THR A 641 -10.94 11.03 -6.38
C THR A 641 -10.56 11.36 -4.94
N LEU A 642 -9.27 11.61 -4.66
CA LEU A 642 -8.82 12.01 -3.32
C LEU A 642 -9.44 13.33 -2.83
N ASP A 643 -9.66 14.31 -3.70
CA ASP A 643 -10.33 15.56 -3.31
C ASP A 643 -11.77 15.28 -2.86
N ARG A 644 -12.50 14.46 -3.63
CA ARG A 644 -13.86 14.07 -3.26
C ARG A 644 -13.90 13.24 -1.98
N LEU A 645 -12.91 12.38 -1.77
CA LEU A 645 -12.76 11.64 -0.52
C LEU A 645 -12.51 12.60 0.65
N ALA A 646 -11.65 13.61 0.49
CA ALA A 646 -11.44 14.63 1.52
C ALA A 646 -12.74 15.36 1.86
N ASP A 647 -13.54 15.74 0.86
CA ASP A 647 -14.83 16.39 1.09
C ASP A 647 -15.79 15.49 1.88
N ILE A 648 -15.89 14.20 1.52
CA ILE A 648 -16.74 13.22 2.21
C ILE A 648 -16.30 13.06 3.67
N LEU A 649 -14.98 13.10 3.91
CA LEU A 649 -14.39 12.96 5.24
C LEU A 649 -14.30 14.28 6.02
N GLY A 650 -14.66 15.42 5.41
CA GLY A 650 -14.55 16.74 6.04
C GLY A 650 -13.11 17.17 6.36
N LEU A 651 -12.14 16.80 5.52
CA LEU A 651 -10.71 17.03 5.72
C LEU A 651 -10.20 18.35 5.14
#